data_AF-A0A1F9X0K2-F1
#
_entry.id   AF-A0A1F9X0K2-F1
#
_cell.length_a   1.000
_cell.length_b   1.000
_cell.length_c   1.000
_cell.angle_alpha   90.00
_cell.angle_beta   90.00
_cell.angle_gamma   90.00
#
_symmetry.space_group_name_H-M   'P 1'
#
loop_
_entity.id
_entity.type
_entity.pdbx_description
1 polymer ?
#
loop_
_entity_poly.entity_id
_entity_poly.type
_entity_poly.pdbx_seq_one_letter_code
_entity_poly.pdbx_strand_id
1 'polypeptide(L)'
;MQKKQKGLLARLPRLLSLSEWTGKLLNLSRASETEIQAGLVIIQIDGLSKAQLEKAFDKNEMPFLKGLFKNQFYKLHPFYPGVPSSTPSIQGELLYGVKQIVPAFSFLDKESSKVFRMYDSVDAVEIERRLALQAARPGQGGGLLEGGSSYSNIFSGGAKESHFCANILGWGELWNNIKLVNSVILILTHIPFFIRMTVLILWEIVLGLIQFVRGMLNGENFVKEWHFIYLRPLICIFLREFVVFGSKIDIMRGLPIIHLNLLGYDELSHNSGPSSKSAHWALKGIDGAIENIYRTALHAPRRNYDVWIYSDHGQEETVHYVKQNGRNVHEAIAEVFKEFDADAQCVPAYDKNGEQLHRARLLGFSFIEKLFPAQKPNLEGSAKLIVTAFGPTGNIYLPCQITKEQKYKFGRALVEKAGLPVVLFPEELDQVRVWTQEGEFILPQAAEKIIGEDHPYLKEVTRDLIHLCHHTSAGDFTFMGHRPGHKPMSFPIEHGSHAGPGIEETNAFALLPVDALKIPSDKKYLTPMDLRLEAFNFLKVPGKIFINRRADVVSVPFPETIRILTYNVHSCTGMDGKISPERIARVISRHKPDIVALQELDVLRLRTGGIDQPHVIAEQLEMIYHFHPSFQIEKERYGNAVLSRYPMELIRAGRLSSGLKNPGAEERGAIWSAINIAGLKINFFNTHLGLFPWERSRQINILLETEWISHPDCSAPVILCGDFNFFPGSKPYRNVNKVLHDAQKKLDNHNPQATWFGHYPIGRIDHVFVSPEIEVINVKVSRTDLDKISSDHLPLIVDIQLNKRKKE
;
A
#
# COMPACT_ATOMS: atom_id res chain seq x y z
N MET A 1 -11.62 42.24 2.45
CA MET A 1 -10.21 42.20 1.98
C MET A 1 -9.40 40.97 2.45
N GLN A 2 -9.62 40.44 3.66
CA GLN A 2 -8.86 39.30 4.20
C GLN A 2 -9.08 37.92 3.50
N LYS A 3 -10.25 37.66 2.89
CA LYS A 3 -10.51 36.44 2.07
C LYS A 3 -9.60 36.32 0.84
N LYS A 4 -9.27 37.45 0.19
CA LYS A 4 -8.37 37.47 -0.97
C LYS A 4 -6.89 37.31 -0.57
N GLN A 5 -6.47 37.83 0.59
CA GLN A 5 -5.08 37.73 1.06
C GLN A 5 -4.70 36.34 1.57
N LYS A 6 -5.55 35.66 2.36
CA LYS A 6 -5.30 34.27 2.79
C LYS A 6 -5.40 33.27 1.63
N GLY A 7 -6.35 33.48 0.71
CA GLY A 7 -6.43 32.71 -0.53
C GLY A 7 -5.22 32.90 -1.44
N LEU A 8 -4.61 34.10 -1.49
CA LEU A 8 -3.37 34.33 -2.24
C LEU A 8 -2.16 33.63 -1.59
N LEU A 9 -2.02 33.73 -0.26
CA LEU A 9 -0.89 33.15 0.48
C LEU A 9 -0.93 31.62 0.53
N ALA A 10 -2.12 31.00 0.64
CA ALA A 10 -2.28 29.54 0.54
C ALA A 10 -2.11 29.01 -0.90
N ARG A 11 -2.29 29.86 -1.91
CA ARG A 11 -2.06 29.54 -3.33
C ARG A 11 -0.61 29.82 -3.77
N LEU A 12 0.16 30.62 -3.03
CA LEU A 12 1.54 30.97 -3.37
C LEU A 12 2.48 29.75 -3.50
N PRO A 13 2.49 28.79 -2.54
CA PRO A 13 3.30 27.57 -2.67
C PRO A 13 2.88 26.70 -3.85
N ARG A 14 1.59 26.67 -4.18
CA ARG A 14 1.05 25.92 -5.33
C ARG A 14 1.49 26.54 -6.64
N LEU A 15 1.46 27.87 -6.73
CA LEU A 15 1.95 28.64 -7.88
C LEU A 15 3.46 28.55 -8.09
N LEU A 16 4.22 28.16 -7.06
CA LEU A 16 5.67 27.95 -7.12
C LEU A 16 6.08 26.47 -7.26
N SER A 17 5.12 25.53 -7.19
CA SER A 17 5.39 24.11 -7.36
C SER A 17 5.77 23.79 -8.80
N LEU A 18 7.01 23.33 -9.02
CA LEU A 18 7.49 22.91 -10.34
C LEU A 18 6.59 21.85 -10.98
N SER A 19 6.04 20.92 -10.19
CA SER A 19 5.14 19.88 -10.69
C SER A 19 3.79 20.44 -11.17
N GLU A 20 3.28 21.51 -10.54
CA GLU A 20 2.09 22.19 -11.05
C GLU A 20 2.37 22.91 -12.38
N TRP A 21 3.54 23.55 -12.49
CA TRP A 21 4.00 24.18 -13.72
C TRP A 21 4.17 23.16 -14.84
N THR A 22 4.76 22.01 -14.54
CA THR A 22 4.88 20.89 -15.49
C THR A 22 3.50 20.44 -15.95
N GLY A 23 2.53 20.25 -15.06
CA GLY A 23 1.16 19.91 -15.46
C GLY A 23 0.51 20.96 -16.38
N LYS A 24 0.77 22.26 -16.18
CA LYS A 24 0.32 23.32 -17.11
C LYS A 24 1.04 23.24 -18.46
N LEU A 25 2.35 23.07 -18.43
CA LEU A 25 3.22 23.02 -19.60
C LEU A 25 2.87 21.84 -20.53
N LEU A 26 2.45 20.73 -19.92
CA LEU A 26 1.99 19.51 -20.58
C LEU A 26 0.48 19.52 -20.91
N ASN A 27 -0.23 20.63 -20.62
CA ASN A 27 -1.68 20.79 -20.85
C ASN A 27 -2.55 19.67 -20.24
N LEU A 28 -2.15 19.16 -19.07
CA LEU A 28 -2.83 18.03 -18.43
C LEU A 28 -4.09 18.48 -17.68
N SER A 29 -5.11 17.62 -17.70
CA SER A 29 -6.37 17.84 -16.98
C SER A 29 -6.15 17.89 -15.47
N ARG A 30 -6.95 18.70 -14.77
CA ARG A 30 -6.88 18.91 -13.32
C ARG A 30 -8.21 18.57 -12.69
N ALA A 31 -8.19 17.95 -11.52
CA ALA A 31 -9.39 17.86 -10.72
C ALA A 31 -9.83 19.27 -10.28
N SER A 32 -11.16 19.51 -10.25
CA SER A 32 -11.76 20.70 -9.63
C SER A 32 -11.41 20.73 -8.12
N GLU A 33 -11.63 21.87 -7.44
CA GLU A 33 -11.29 22.05 -6.01
C GLU A 33 -11.85 20.90 -5.14
N THR A 34 -10.99 19.94 -4.79
CA THR A 34 -11.34 18.63 -4.18
C THR A 34 -10.44 18.33 -2.98
N GLU A 35 -9.84 19.36 -2.35
CA GLU A 35 -8.70 19.28 -1.41
C GLU A 35 -8.87 18.29 -0.25
N ILE A 36 -10.12 17.96 0.09
CA ILE A 36 -10.55 17.11 1.21
C ILE A 36 -10.99 15.71 0.75
N GLN A 37 -11.18 15.48 -0.55
CA GLN A 37 -11.54 14.16 -1.08
C GLN A 37 -10.39 13.16 -0.93
N ALA A 38 -10.76 11.89 -0.74
CA ALA A 38 -9.82 10.78 -0.72
C ALA A 38 -9.16 10.60 -2.08
N GLY A 39 -7.87 10.29 -2.07
CA GLY A 39 -7.14 9.78 -3.22
C GLY A 39 -6.43 8.49 -2.82
N LEU A 40 -6.18 7.60 -3.78
CA LEU A 40 -5.48 6.35 -3.50
C LEU A 40 -4.31 6.15 -4.46
N VAL A 41 -3.12 5.87 -3.92
CA VAL A 41 -1.96 5.43 -4.69
C VAL A 41 -1.69 3.98 -4.32
N ILE A 42 -1.78 3.08 -5.30
CA ILE A 42 -1.48 1.66 -5.15
C ILE A 42 -0.15 1.37 -5.84
N ILE A 43 0.82 0.87 -5.10
CA ILE A 43 2.16 0.58 -5.55
C ILE A 43 2.40 -0.93 -5.51
N GLN A 44 2.59 -1.53 -6.68
CA GLN A 44 3.00 -2.91 -6.85
C GLN A 44 4.54 -3.00 -6.90
N ILE A 45 5.11 -3.88 -6.08
CA ILE A 45 6.51 -4.32 -6.20
C ILE A 45 6.49 -5.71 -6.86
N ASP A 46 6.95 -5.75 -8.11
CA ASP A 46 6.88 -6.94 -8.95
C ASP A 46 7.82 -8.04 -8.44
N GLY A 47 7.31 -9.26 -8.26
CA GLY A 47 8.08 -10.46 -7.95
C GLY A 47 8.66 -10.60 -6.53
N LEU A 48 8.38 -9.67 -5.59
CA LEU A 48 8.95 -9.68 -4.24
C LEU A 48 8.13 -10.47 -3.22
N SER A 49 8.60 -11.66 -2.84
CA SER A 49 7.95 -12.44 -1.78
C SER A 49 8.04 -11.75 -0.41
N LYS A 50 7.12 -12.10 0.49
CA LYS A 50 7.11 -11.65 1.88
C LYS A 50 8.40 -12.05 2.61
N ALA A 51 8.92 -13.25 2.37
CA ALA A 51 10.14 -13.71 3.02
C ALA A 51 11.37 -12.91 2.54
N GLN A 52 11.43 -12.53 1.26
CA GLN A 52 12.50 -11.66 0.76
C GLN A 52 12.38 -10.22 1.26
N LEU A 53 11.16 -9.69 1.42
CA LEU A 53 10.93 -8.40 2.09
C LEU A 53 11.44 -8.43 3.54
N GLU A 54 11.13 -9.48 4.30
CA GLU A 54 11.57 -9.63 5.69
C GLU A 54 13.11 -9.69 5.77
N LYS A 55 13.76 -10.46 4.88
CA LYS A 55 15.22 -10.46 4.75
C LYS A 55 15.78 -9.07 4.41
N ALA A 56 15.12 -8.32 3.53
CA ALA A 56 15.53 -6.96 3.19
C ALA A 56 15.35 -5.99 4.36
N PHE A 57 14.33 -6.18 5.20
CA PHE A 57 14.17 -5.44 6.45
C PHE A 57 15.29 -5.75 7.44
N ASP A 58 15.67 -7.02 7.60
CA ASP A 58 16.74 -7.42 8.50
C ASP A 58 18.10 -6.85 8.07
N LYS A 59 18.37 -6.86 6.76
CA LYS A 59 19.58 -6.25 6.15
C LYS A 59 19.53 -4.74 6.03
N ASN A 60 18.40 -4.11 6.39
CA ASN A 60 18.16 -2.67 6.26
C ASN A 60 18.35 -2.15 4.82
N GLU A 61 17.93 -2.95 3.83
CA GLU A 61 17.97 -2.62 2.41
C GLU A 61 16.73 -1.82 1.95
N MET A 62 15.65 -1.86 2.74
CA MET A 62 14.44 -1.06 2.55
C MET A 62 14.07 -0.28 3.84
N PRO A 63 14.93 0.67 4.27
CA PRO A 63 14.75 1.39 5.52
C PRO A 63 13.44 2.21 5.58
N PHE A 64 12.96 2.75 4.46
CA PHE A 64 11.73 3.55 4.45
C PHE A 64 10.49 2.68 4.67
N LEU A 65 10.31 1.57 3.93
CA LEU A 65 9.21 0.63 4.16
C LEU A 65 9.26 0.02 5.58
N LYS A 66 10.45 -0.32 6.07
CA LYS A 66 10.65 -0.77 7.46
C LYS A 66 10.20 0.32 8.46
N GLY A 67 10.48 1.58 8.14
CA GLY A 67 10.04 2.75 8.91
C GLY A 67 8.52 2.94 8.90
N LEU A 68 7.87 2.74 7.74
CA LEU A 68 6.40 2.77 7.62
C LEU A 68 5.77 1.73 8.54
N PHE A 69 6.23 0.48 8.43
CA PHE A 69 5.75 -0.65 9.23
C PHE A 69 5.92 -0.41 10.74
N LYS A 70 7.07 0.13 11.18
CA LYS A 70 7.35 0.30 12.61
C LYS A 70 6.68 1.54 13.23
N ASN A 71 6.65 2.65 12.49
CA ASN A 71 6.43 3.97 13.10
C ASN A 71 5.27 4.78 12.50
N GLN A 72 4.63 4.32 11.42
CA GLN A 72 3.64 5.13 10.68
C GLN A 72 2.25 4.49 10.65
N PHE A 73 1.97 3.56 11.57
CA PHE A 73 0.70 2.81 11.62
C PHE A 73 0.38 2.07 10.32
N TYR A 74 1.39 1.41 9.75
CA TYR A 74 1.20 0.43 8.68
C TYR A 74 1.26 -0.99 9.24
N LYS A 75 0.51 -1.90 8.64
CA LYS A 75 0.51 -3.32 8.97
C LYS A 75 0.91 -4.14 7.73
N LEU A 76 1.79 -5.10 7.95
CA LEU A 76 2.17 -6.09 6.95
C LEU A 76 1.17 -7.26 7.02
N HIS A 77 0.47 -7.50 5.92
CA HIS A 77 -0.49 -8.58 5.75
C HIS A 77 0.08 -9.65 4.83
N PRO A 78 -0.05 -10.94 5.17
CA PRO A 78 0.12 -12.02 4.19
C PRO A 78 -0.86 -11.81 3.03
N PHE A 79 -0.38 -12.00 1.81
CA PHE A 79 -1.18 -11.80 0.60
C PHE A 79 -1.04 -13.03 -0.29
N TYR A 80 -2.17 -13.68 -0.56
CA TYR A 80 -2.24 -14.82 -1.45
C TYR A 80 -2.68 -14.36 -2.84
N PRO A 81 -1.79 -14.43 -3.84
CA PRO A 81 -2.05 -13.87 -5.16
C PRO A 81 -2.83 -14.82 -6.09
N GLY A 82 -2.97 -16.09 -5.72
CA GLY A 82 -3.57 -17.11 -6.58
C GLY A 82 -2.54 -17.82 -7.48
N VAL A 83 -3.02 -18.83 -8.20
CA VAL A 83 -2.25 -19.57 -9.21
C VAL A 83 -2.98 -19.41 -10.56
N PRO A 84 -2.33 -18.97 -11.65
CA PRO A 84 -0.90 -18.74 -11.77
C PRO A 84 -0.48 -17.47 -11.02
N SER A 85 0.60 -17.59 -10.25
CA SER A 85 1.24 -16.52 -9.47
C SER A 85 2.00 -15.58 -10.41
N SER A 86 1.25 -14.84 -11.23
CA SER A 86 1.79 -14.01 -12.32
C SER A 86 1.04 -12.70 -12.45
N THR A 87 1.76 -11.62 -12.70
CA THR A 87 1.21 -10.26 -12.86
C THR A 87 -0.10 -10.18 -13.66
N PRO A 88 -0.29 -10.81 -14.84
CA PRO A 88 -1.54 -10.69 -15.58
C PRO A 88 -2.74 -11.32 -14.85
N SER A 89 -2.52 -12.41 -14.11
CA SER A 89 -3.58 -13.05 -13.31
C SER A 89 -4.00 -12.15 -12.15
N ILE A 90 -3.03 -11.60 -11.41
CA ILE A 90 -3.30 -10.71 -10.27
C ILE A 90 -3.92 -9.39 -10.72
N GLN A 91 -3.42 -8.78 -11.79
CA GLN A 91 -3.98 -7.54 -12.32
C GLN A 91 -5.39 -7.76 -12.89
N GLY A 92 -5.69 -8.92 -13.48
CA GLY A 92 -7.06 -9.28 -13.87
C GLY A 92 -8.01 -9.27 -12.67
N GLU A 93 -7.61 -9.89 -11.56
CA GLU A 93 -8.43 -9.96 -10.34
C GLU A 93 -8.53 -8.60 -9.64
N LEU A 94 -7.42 -7.88 -9.46
CA LEU A 94 -7.40 -6.58 -8.79
C LEU A 94 -8.11 -5.49 -9.62
N LEU A 95 -7.73 -5.34 -10.89
CA LEU A 95 -8.14 -4.21 -11.72
C LEU A 95 -9.49 -4.42 -12.40
N TYR A 96 -9.92 -5.67 -12.61
CA TYR A 96 -11.20 -5.99 -13.27
C TYR A 96 -12.10 -6.93 -12.46
N GLY A 97 -11.63 -7.53 -11.38
CA GLY A 97 -12.44 -8.45 -10.58
C GLY A 97 -12.56 -9.85 -11.20
N VAL A 98 -11.67 -10.20 -12.13
CA VAL A 98 -11.71 -11.49 -12.84
C VAL A 98 -10.51 -12.34 -12.43
N LYS A 99 -10.77 -13.35 -11.60
CA LYS A 99 -9.75 -14.29 -11.13
C LYS A 99 -9.36 -15.27 -12.24
N GLN A 100 -8.07 -15.62 -12.34
CA GLN A 100 -7.53 -16.63 -13.26
C GLN A 100 -7.93 -16.41 -14.74
N ILE A 101 -7.93 -15.15 -15.19
CA ILE A 101 -8.28 -14.78 -16.57
C ILE A 101 -7.38 -15.45 -17.62
N VAL A 102 -6.12 -15.72 -17.27
CA VAL A 102 -5.16 -16.38 -18.14
C VAL A 102 -4.61 -17.62 -17.44
N PRO A 103 -4.45 -18.75 -18.15
CA PRO A 103 -3.98 -19.98 -17.55
C PRO A 103 -2.46 -20.06 -17.39
N ALA A 104 -1.73 -19.18 -18.08
CA ALA A 104 -0.29 -19.06 -18.02
C ALA A 104 0.14 -17.72 -18.66
N PHE A 105 1.42 -17.38 -18.54
CA PHE A 105 1.97 -16.19 -19.19
C PHE A 105 1.96 -16.27 -20.74
N SER A 106 1.98 -17.51 -21.27
CA SER A 106 1.69 -17.79 -22.69
C SER A 106 0.80 -19.02 -22.83
N PHE A 107 -0.23 -18.89 -23.67
CA PHE A 107 -1.26 -19.92 -23.84
C PHE A 107 -1.91 -19.84 -25.23
N LEU A 108 -2.46 -20.96 -25.69
CA LEU A 108 -3.29 -21.01 -26.89
C LEU A 108 -4.75 -20.73 -26.50
N ASP A 109 -5.33 -19.69 -27.09
CA ASP A 109 -6.76 -19.48 -27.06
C ASP A 109 -7.43 -20.39 -28.08
N LYS A 110 -8.13 -21.42 -27.60
CA LYS A 110 -8.75 -22.45 -28.46
C LYS A 110 -9.82 -21.87 -29.39
N GLU A 111 -10.51 -20.81 -28.96
CA GLU A 111 -11.56 -20.15 -29.74
C GLU A 111 -10.98 -19.40 -30.96
N SER A 112 -9.95 -18.58 -30.74
CA SER A 112 -9.31 -17.82 -31.82
C SER A 112 -8.17 -18.56 -32.53
N SER A 113 -7.79 -19.75 -32.03
CA SER A 113 -6.61 -20.51 -32.49
C SER A 113 -5.32 -19.67 -32.48
N LYS A 114 -5.24 -18.68 -31.58
CA LYS A 114 -4.11 -17.75 -31.45
C LYS A 114 -3.35 -18.03 -30.16
N VAL A 115 -2.02 -18.07 -30.25
CA VAL A 115 -1.16 -18.07 -29.07
C VAL A 115 -1.02 -16.64 -28.54
N PHE A 116 -1.52 -16.42 -27.33
CA PHE A 116 -1.35 -15.17 -26.59
C PHE A 116 -0.09 -15.20 -25.75
N ARG A 117 0.55 -14.04 -25.64
CA ARG A 117 1.74 -13.79 -24.81
C ARG A 117 1.54 -12.51 -24.03
N MET A 118 1.54 -12.58 -22.71
CA MET A 118 1.23 -11.42 -21.88
C MET A 118 2.31 -10.34 -21.84
N TYR A 119 3.47 -10.61 -22.47
CA TYR A 119 4.50 -9.61 -22.73
C TYR A 119 4.37 -8.89 -24.08
N ASP A 120 3.54 -9.42 -24.99
CA ASP A 120 3.24 -8.77 -26.26
C ASP A 120 2.12 -7.75 -26.04
N SER A 121 2.37 -6.54 -26.50
CA SER A 121 1.47 -5.42 -26.24
C SER A 121 0.10 -5.61 -26.89
N VAL A 122 0.08 -6.10 -28.13
CA VAL A 122 -1.15 -6.33 -28.89
C VAL A 122 -1.98 -7.45 -28.26
N ASP A 123 -1.32 -8.49 -27.76
CA ASP A 123 -1.98 -9.61 -27.08
C ASP A 123 -2.59 -9.18 -25.73
N ALA A 124 -1.84 -8.43 -24.92
CA ALA A 124 -2.32 -7.93 -23.63
C ALA A 124 -3.57 -7.05 -23.78
N VAL A 125 -3.60 -6.19 -24.80
CA VAL A 125 -4.74 -5.31 -25.11
C VAL A 125 -6.00 -6.07 -25.46
N GLU A 126 -5.88 -7.11 -26.26
CA GLU A 126 -7.04 -7.91 -26.65
C GLU A 126 -7.60 -8.68 -25.45
N ILE A 127 -6.75 -9.18 -24.56
CA ILE A 127 -7.19 -9.78 -23.29
C ILE A 127 -7.85 -8.73 -22.38
N GLU A 128 -7.28 -7.54 -22.28
CA GLU A 128 -7.86 -6.43 -21.51
C GLU A 128 -9.25 -6.04 -22.01
N ARG A 129 -9.45 -6.02 -23.34
CA ARG A 129 -10.77 -5.75 -23.93
C ARG A 129 -11.80 -6.79 -23.49
N ARG A 130 -11.42 -8.07 -23.44
CA ARG A 130 -12.28 -9.15 -22.91
C ARG A 130 -12.58 -8.95 -21.42
N LEU A 131 -11.58 -8.57 -20.63
CA LEU A 131 -11.74 -8.25 -19.20
C LEU A 131 -12.72 -7.10 -18.96
N ALA A 132 -12.57 -6.00 -19.71
CA ALA A 132 -13.44 -4.84 -19.58
C ALA A 132 -14.92 -5.18 -19.87
N LEU A 133 -15.17 -6.05 -20.86
CA LEU A 133 -16.52 -6.53 -21.17
C LEU A 133 -17.10 -7.42 -20.05
N GLN A 134 -16.28 -8.25 -19.40
CA GLN A 134 -16.71 -9.06 -18.27
C GLN A 134 -16.98 -8.21 -17.03
N ALA A 135 -16.09 -7.26 -16.72
CA ALA A 135 -16.19 -6.35 -15.58
C ALA A 135 -17.34 -5.34 -15.69
N ALA A 136 -17.80 -5.04 -16.91
CA ALA A 136 -18.96 -4.19 -17.18
C ALA A 136 -20.30 -4.86 -16.81
N ARG A 137 -20.31 -6.15 -16.42
CA ARG A 137 -21.53 -6.82 -15.96
C ARG A 137 -22.07 -6.18 -14.66
N PRO A 138 -23.40 -6.12 -14.47
CA PRO A 138 -24.00 -5.53 -13.27
C PRO A 138 -23.43 -6.14 -11.98
N GLY A 139 -22.92 -5.28 -11.08
CA GLY A 139 -22.39 -5.70 -9.77
C GLY A 139 -20.87 -5.79 -9.66
N GLN A 140 -20.09 -5.68 -10.75
CA GLN A 140 -18.60 -5.82 -10.70
C GLN A 140 -17.81 -4.50 -10.74
N GLY A 141 -18.48 -3.36 -10.94
CA GLY A 141 -17.89 -2.02 -10.73
C GLY A 141 -16.93 -1.53 -11.81
N GLY A 142 -16.84 -2.18 -12.98
CA GLY A 142 -15.99 -1.71 -14.09
C GLY A 142 -14.49 -1.84 -13.82
N GLY A 143 -13.66 -1.04 -14.50
CA GLY A 143 -12.21 -1.00 -14.23
C GLY A 143 -11.91 -0.23 -12.94
N LEU A 144 -11.02 -0.74 -12.08
CA LEU A 144 -10.69 -0.09 -10.80
C LEU A 144 -10.10 1.32 -10.97
N LEU A 145 -9.40 1.55 -12.08
CA LEU A 145 -8.66 2.78 -12.35
C LEU A 145 -9.45 3.76 -13.23
N GLU A 146 -10.77 3.56 -13.38
CA GLU A 146 -11.61 4.49 -14.12
C GLU A 146 -11.50 5.92 -13.55
N GLY A 147 -11.13 6.88 -14.41
CA GLY A 147 -10.85 8.26 -14.01
C GLY A 147 -9.49 8.50 -13.33
N GLY A 148 -8.67 7.46 -13.17
CA GLY A 148 -7.33 7.49 -12.62
C GLY A 148 -6.21 7.28 -13.65
N SER A 149 -5.04 6.87 -13.17
CA SER A 149 -3.87 6.54 -14.00
C SER A 149 -3.22 5.20 -13.70
N SER A 150 -2.56 4.64 -14.72
CA SER A 150 -1.92 3.33 -14.69
C SER A 150 -0.48 3.44 -15.22
N TYR A 151 0.50 3.00 -14.44
CA TYR A 151 1.92 3.07 -14.78
C TYR A 151 2.60 1.69 -14.79
N SER A 152 3.20 1.32 -15.93
CA SER A 152 3.97 0.06 -16.10
C SER A 152 3.20 -1.23 -15.79
N ASN A 153 1.87 -1.19 -15.92
CA ASN A 153 1.00 -2.36 -15.73
C ASN A 153 0.85 -3.15 -17.04
N ILE A 154 0.46 -4.42 -16.95
CA ILE A 154 0.04 -5.18 -18.14
C ILE A 154 -1.33 -4.66 -18.61
N PHE A 155 -2.25 -4.39 -17.69
CA PHE A 155 -3.57 -3.86 -18.00
C PHE A 155 -3.76 -2.41 -17.53
N SER A 156 -4.55 -1.62 -18.27
CA SER A 156 -4.84 -0.22 -17.87
C SER A 156 -5.72 -0.09 -16.64
N GLY A 157 -6.51 -1.12 -16.32
CA GLY A 157 -7.53 -1.06 -15.27
C GLY A 157 -8.68 -0.09 -15.59
N GLY A 158 -8.86 0.30 -16.85
CA GLY A 158 -9.83 1.32 -17.27
C GLY A 158 -9.33 2.77 -17.11
N ALA A 159 -8.02 2.95 -16.85
CA ALA A 159 -7.44 4.27 -16.67
C ALA A 159 -7.52 5.14 -17.93
N LYS A 160 -7.93 6.40 -17.75
CA LYS A 160 -7.93 7.39 -18.83
C LYS A 160 -6.51 7.76 -19.24
N GLU A 161 -5.57 7.72 -18.31
CA GLU A 161 -4.16 8.07 -18.49
C GLU A 161 -3.32 6.81 -18.24
N SER A 162 -2.98 6.09 -19.31
CA SER A 162 -2.19 4.86 -19.23
C SER A 162 -0.80 5.10 -19.80
N HIS A 163 0.22 4.96 -18.95
CA HIS A 163 1.61 5.27 -19.31
C HIS A 163 2.48 4.02 -19.11
N PHE A 164 3.19 3.63 -20.17
CA PHE A 164 4.05 2.43 -20.17
C PHE A 164 3.32 1.14 -19.83
N CYS A 165 1.98 1.11 -19.95
CA CYS A 165 1.30 -0.17 -20.00
C CYS A 165 1.71 -0.88 -21.29
N ALA A 166 1.56 -2.20 -21.36
CA ALA A 166 1.80 -3.02 -22.55
C ALA A 166 0.85 -2.65 -23.72
N ASN A 167 0.52 -1.39 -23.94
CA ASN A 167 -0.39 -0.88 -24.96
C ASN A 167 0.03 0.52 -25.46
N ILE A 168 0.77 1.32 -24.69
CA ILE A 168 0.94 2.72 -25.07
C ILE A 168 2.39 3.14 -24.85
N LEU A 169 3.05 3.51 -25.95
CA LEU A 169 4.21 4.40 -25.98
C LEU A 169 3.86 5.65 -25.16
N GLY A 170 4.07 5.57 -23.84
CA GLY A 170 3.44 6.40 -22.81
C GLY A 170 3.84 7.87 -22.80
N TRP A 171 4.58 8.32 -23.80
CA TRP A 171 4.90 9.72 -24.03
C TRP A 171 4.78 10.14 -25.50
N GLY A 172 4.45 9.25 -26.45
CA GLY A 172 4.36 9.60 -27.87
C GLY A 172 3.34 10.71 -28.10
N GLU A 173 2.10 10.54 -27.63
CA GLU A 173 1.06 11.58 -27.76
C GLU A 173 1.30 12.81 -26.88
N LEU A 174 1.95 12.63 -25.72
CA LEU A 174 2.35 13.73 -24.83
C LEU A 174 3.44 14.57 -25.50
N TRP A 175 4.49 13.96 -26.08
CA TRP A 175 5.65 14.64 -26.64
C TRP A 175 5.46 15.10 -28.08
N ASN A 176 4.65 14.39 -28.88
CA ASN A 176 4.31 14.81 -30.24
C ASN A 176 3.56 16.16 -30.27
N ASN A 177 2.93 16.54 -29.16
CA ASN A 177 2.22 17.80 -29.00
C ASN A 177 2.95 18.83 -28.11
N ILE A 178 4.06 18.46 -27.47
CA ILE A 178 4.89 19.40 -26.70
C ILE A 178 5.78 20.15 -27.69
N LYS A 179 5.58 21.47 -27.77
CA LYS A 179 6.49 22.35 -28.52
C LYS A 179 7.92 22.15 -28.01
N LEU A 180 8.91 22.11 -28.90
CA LEU A 180 10.34 21.96 -28.55
C LEU A 180 10.77 22.89 -27.39
N VAL A 181 10.25 24.11 -27.38
CA VAL A 181 10.46 25.10 -26.32
C VAL A 181 10.00 24.59 -24.95
N ASN A 182 8.84 23.95 -24.86
CA ASN A 182 8.31 23.37 -23.62
C ASN A 182 9.16 22.18 -23.14
N SER A 183 9.69 21.35 -24.05
CA SER A 183 10.64 20.30 -23.68
C SER A 183 11.93 20.87 -23.08
N VAL A 184 12.48 21.93 -23.68
CA VAL A 184 13.66 22.63 -23.16
C VAL A 184 13.38 23.24 -21.79
N ILE A 185 12.23 23.91 -21.60
CA ILE A 185 11.83 24.46 -20.30
C ILE A 185 11.70 23.33 -19.26
N LEU A 186 11.12 22.19 -19.62
CA LEU A 186 10.97 21.06 -18.71
C LEU A 186 12.33 20.49 -18.27
N ILE A 187 13.28 20.37 -19.20
CA ILE A 187 14.65 19.95 -18.89
C ILE A 187 15.33 20.96 -17.96
N LEU A 188 15.24 22.25 -18.28
CA LEU A 188 15.89 23.31 -17.49
C LEU A 188 15.29 23.45 -16.08
N THR A 189 13.98 23.29 -15.94
CA THR A 189 13.32 23.36 -14.62
C THR A 189 13.62 22.13 -13.76
N HIS A 190 13.84 20.97 -14.36
CA HIS A 190 14.11 19.71 -13.64
C HIS A 190 15.56 19.23 -13.77
N ILE A 191 16.53 20.14 -13.93
CA ILE A 191 17.97 19.81 -14.03
C ILE A 191 18.44 18.81 -12.95
N PRO A 192 18.13 18.98 -11.65
CA PRO A 192 18.59 18.03 -10.63
C PRO A 192 18.10 16.60 -10.84
N PHE A 193 16.88 16.44 -11.38
CA PHE A 193 16.33 15.12 -11.72
C PHE A 193 17.13 14.47 -12.86
N PHE A 194 17.36 15.20 -13.95
CA PHE A 194 18.11 14.67 -15.09
C PHE A 194 19.58 14.36 -14.74
N ILE A 195 20.23 15.20 -13.93
CA ILE A 195 21.60 14.94 -13.44
C ILE A 195 21.61 13.66 -12.60
N ARG A 196 20.74 13.56 -11.60
CA ARG A 196 20.64 12.37 -10.74
C ARG A 196 20.39 11.10 -11.56
N MET A 197 19.42 11.15 -12.48
CA MET A 197 19.10 10.03 -13.36
C MET A 197 20.31 9.61 -14.20
N THR A 198 21.04 10.57 -14.77
CA THR A 198 22.25 10.30 -15.55
C THR A 198 23.33 9.63 -14.71
N VAL A 199 23.59 10.13 -13.50
CA VAL A 199 24.58 9.51 -12.58
C VAL A 199 24.17 8.09 -12.21
N LEU A 200 22.89 7.85 -11.91
CA LEU A 200 22.38 6.52 -11.58
C LEU A 200 22.47 5.55 -12.76
N ILE A 201 22.17 6.01 -13.98
CA ILE A 201 22.32 5.20 -15.20
C ILE A 201 23.78 4.81 -15.39
N LEU A 202 24.72 5.76 -15.30
CA LEU A 202 26.15 5.48 -15.43
C LEU A 202 26.62 4.48 -14.37
N TRP A 203 26.14 4.63 -13.13
CA TRP A 203 26.46 3.70 -12.06
C TRP A 203 25.92 2.28 -12.32
N GLU A 204 24.68 2.15 -12.80
CA GLU A 204 24.12 0.85 -13.17
C GLU A 204 24.82 0.21 -14.37
N ILE A 205 25.30 1.00 -15.33
CA ILE A 205 26.13 0.49 -16.43
C ILE A 205 27.43 -0.11 -15.88
N VAL A 206 28.09 0.57 -14.93
CA VAL A 206 29.30 0.02 -14.27
C VAL A 206 28.99 -1.29 -13.55
N LEU A 207 27.88 -1.37 -12.80
CA LEU A 207 27.47 -2.62 -12.15
C LEU A 207 27.14 -3.72 -13.18
N GLY A 208 26.48 -3.37 -14.28
CA GLY A 208 26.20 -4.26 -15.40
C GLY A 208 27.47 -4.80 -16.05
N LEU A 209 28.49 -3.96 -16.25
CA LEU A 209 29.80 -4.38 -16.77
C LEU A 209 30.54 -5.32 -15.82
N ILE A 210 30.51 -5.05 -14.52
CA ILE A 210 31.09 -5.96 -13.52
C ILE A 210 30.38 -7.32 -13.53
N GLN A 211 29.05 -7.30 -13.65
CA GLN A 211 28.25 -8.52 -13.75
C GLN A 211 28.55 -9.29 -15.04
N PHE A 212 28.63 -8.60 -16.17
CA PHE A 212 28.99 -9.18 -17.46
C PHE A 212 30.33 -9.93 -17.38
N VAL A 213 31.37 -9.29 -16.83
CA VAL A 213 32.70 -9.93 -16.67
C VAL A 213 32.60 -11.18 -15.78
N ARG A 214 31.85 -11.12 -14.68
CA ARG A 214 31.64 -12.29 -13.82
C ARG A 214 30.83 -13.41 -14.51
N GLY A 215 29.80 -13.05 -15.26
CA GLY A 215 28.99 -13.99 -16.05
C GLY A 215 29.85 -14.73 -17.06
N MET A 216 30.71 -14.00 -17.79
CA MET A 216 31.67 -14.58 -18.72
C MET A 216 32.65 -15.55 -18.05
N LEU A 217 33.14 -15.22 -16.84
CA LEU A 217 34.01 -16.11 -16.06
C LEU A 217 33.29 -17.38 -15.58
N ASN A 218 31.97 -17.32 -15.39
CA ASN A 218 31.14 -18.43 -14.95
C ASN A 218 30.54 -19.24 -16.13
N GLY A 219 30.88 -18.91 -17.37
CA GLY A 219 30.39 -19.61 -18.56
C GLY A 219 28.94 -19.27 -18.96
N GLU A 220 28.43 -18.11 -18.55
CA GLU A 220 27.11 -17.62 -18.99
C GLU A 220 27.14 -17.19 -20.48
N ASN A 221 25.96 -17.04 -21.08
CA ASN A 221 25.82 -16.68 -22.49
C ASN A 221 26.22 -15.21 -22.76
N PHE A 222 27.17 -15.00 -23.66
CA PHE A 222 27.67 -13.65 -24.03
C PHE A 222 26.56 -12.70 -24.51
N VAL A 223 25.69 -13.16 -25.41
CA VAL A 223 24.64 -12.31 -25.99
C VAL A 223 23.65 -11.88 -24.91
N LYS A 224 23.28 -12.81 -24.02
CA LYS A 224 22.43 -12.56 -22.85
C LYS A 224 23.03 -11.48 -21.96
N GLU A 225 24.27 -11.69 -21.49
CA GLU A 225 24.97 -10.76 -20.60
C GLU A 225 25.19 -9.39 -21.25
N TRP A 226 25.49 -9.34 -22.56
CA TRP A 226 25.69 -8.09 -23.30
C TRP A 226 24.43 -7.23 -23.35
N HIS A 227 23.28 -7.81 -23.69
CA HIS A 227 22.00 -7.09 -23.72
C HIS A 227 21.62 -6.60 -22.32
N PHE A 228 21.93 -7.39 -21.30
CA PHE A 228 21.61 -7.06 -19.92
C PHE A 228 22.29 -5.77 -19.42
N ILE A 229 23.48 -5.42 -19.93
CA ILE A 229 24.18 -4.16 -19.60
C ILE A 229 23.30 -2.93 -19.88
N TYR A 230 22.48 -2.96 -20.94
CA TYR A 230 21.65 -1.83 -21.36
C TYR A 230 20.21 -1.94 -20.84
N LEU A 231 19.66 -3.16 -20.77
CA LEU A 231 18.31 -3.39 -20.25
C LEU A 231 18.23 -3.06 -18.76
N ARG A 232 19.24 -3.44 -17.98
CA ARG A 232 19.30 -3.18 -16.54
C ARG A 232 19.10 -1.69 -16.18
N PRO A 233 19.93 -0.73 -16.66
CA PRO A 233 19.73 0.69 -16.36
C PRO A 233 18.42 1.25 -16.93
N LEU A 234 17.93 0.72 -18.06
CA LEU A 234 16.66 1.13 -18.65
C LEU A 234 15.48 0.80 -17.73
N ILE A 235 15.40 -0.43 -17.22
CA ILE A 235 14.29 -0.86 -16.35
C ILE A 235 14.49 -0.36 -14.93
N CYS A 236 15.68 -0.60 -14.37
CA CYS A 236 15.93 -0.33 -12.96
C CYS A 236 16.03 1.17 -12.67
N ILE A 237 16.49 2.00 -13.60
CA ILE A 237 16.64 3.45 -13.35
C ILE A 237 15.67 4.25 -14.20
N PHE A 238 15.80 4.20 -15.52
CA PHE A 238 15.08 5.10 -16.41
C PHE A 238 13.56 4.95 -16.23
N LEU A 239 13.01 3.74 -16.42
CA LEU A 239 11.58 3.50 -16.28
C LEU A 239 11.07 3.87 -14.87
N ARG A 240 11.76 3.40 -13.81
CA ARG A 240 11.38 3.70 -12.43
C ARG A 240 11.32 5.20 -12.15
N GLU A 241 12.35 5.96 -12.54
CA GLU A 241 12.40 7.41 -12.31
C GLU A 241 11.29 8.13 -13.09
N PHE A 242 10.95 7.67 -14.30
CA PHE A 242 9.82 8.22 -15.06
C PHE A 242 8.45 7.87 -14.46
N VAL A 243 8.26 6.64 -13.95
CA VAL A 243 7.04 6.25 -13.21
C VAL A 243 6.86 7.09 -11.95
N VAL A 244 7.94 7.31 -11.19
CA VAL A 244 7.92 8.21 -10.02
C VAL A 244 7.61 9.64 -10.44
N PHE A 245 8.23 10.14 -11.52
CA PHE A 245 7.98 11.49 -12.01
C PHE A 245 6.53 11.69 -12.45
N GLY A 246 5.98 10.77 -13.26
CA GLY A 246 4.59 10.81 -13.73
C GLY A 246 3.59 10.72 -12.59
N SER A 247 3.73 9.72 -11.71
CA SER A 247 2.85 9.56 -10.54
C SER A 247 2.84 10.80 -9.63
N LYS A 248 3.97 11.46 -9.43
CA LYS A 248 4.03 12.74 -8.68
C LYS A 248 3.21 13.83 -9.36
N ILE A 249 3.26 13.95 -10.68
CA ILE A 249 2.44 14.90 -11.43
C ILE A 249 0.96 14.59 -11.22
N ASP A 250 0.56 13.33 -11.31
CA ASP A 250 -0.83 12.90 -11.15
C ASP A 250 -1.37 13.08 -9.72
N ILE A 251 -0.53 12.81 -8.71
CA ILE A 251 -0.82 13.13 -7.31
C ILE A 251 -1.09 14.63 -7.17
N MET A 252 -0.21 15.47 -7.75
CA MET A 252 -0.40 16.93 -7.74
C MET A 252 -1.65 17.35 -8.52
N ARG A 253 -1.99 16.70 -9.63
CA ARG A 253 -3.22 16.96 -10.43
C ARG A 253 -4.49 16.57 -9.67
N GLY A 254 -4.39 15.67 -8.69
CA GLY A 254 -5.52 15.24 -7.86
C GLY A 254 -6.36 14.14 -8.51
N LEU A 255 -5.74 13.18 -9.22
CA LEU A 255 -6.47 12.01 -9.72
C LEU A 255 -7.01 11.16 -8.55
N PRO A 256 -8.21 10.57 -8.67
CA PRO A 256 -8.81 9.81 -7.57
C PRO A 256 -8.01 8.56 -7.21
N ILE A 257 -7.46 7.87 -8.20
CA ILE A 257 -6.68 6.64 -8.01
C ILE A 257 -5.51 6.58 -9.00
N ILE A 258 -4.38 6.07 -8.53
CA ILE A 258 -3.14 5.90 -9.30
C ILE A 258 -2.61 4.51 -8.97
N HIS A 259 -2.39 3.66 -9.97
CA HIS A 259 -1.68 2.39 -9.81
C HIS A 259 -0.35 2.44 -10.53
N LEU A 260 0.71 1.94 -9.89
CA LEU A 260 2.03 1.85 -10.50
C LEU A 260 2.71 0.52 -10.17
N ASN A 261 3.40 -0.04 -11.15
CA ASN A 261 4.20 -1.26 -11.01
C ASN A 261 5.70 -0.96 -11.10
N LEU A 262 6.46 -1.47 -10.13
CA LEU A 262 7.91 -1.31 -10.03
C LEU A 262 8.63 -2.62 -10.35
N LEU A 263 9.03 -2.77 -11.62
CA LEU A 263 9.55 -4.01 -12.22
C LEU A 263 10.98 -4.40 -11.82
N GLY A 264 11.74 -3.47 -11.23
CA GLY A 264 13.20 -3.60 -11.13
C GLY A 264 13.68 -4.82 -10.32
N TYR A 265 12.90 -5.30 -9.36
CA TYR A 265 13.26 -6.48 -8.58
C TYR A 265 13.01 -7.78 -9.35
N ASP A 266 11.84 -7.92 -9.98
CA ASP A 266 11.45 -9.10 -10.77
C ASP A 266 12.50 -9.40 -11.86
N GLU A 267 12.88 -8.40 -12.65
CA GLU A 267 13.85 -8.55 -13.74
C GLU A 267 15.24 -9.01 -13.28
N LEU A 268 15.73 -8.45 -12.16
CA LEU A 268 17.02 -8.85 -11.60
C LEU A 268 16.94 -10.23 -10.94
N SER A 269 15.79 -10.59 -10.38
CA SER A 269 15.55 -11.89 -9.74
C SER A 269 15.51 -13.01 -10.77
N HIS A 270 14.88 -12.79 -11.92
CA HIS A 270 14.94 -13.73 -13.05
C HIS A 270 16.36 -13.91 -13.57
N ASN A 271 17.14 -12.82 -13.69
CA ASN A 271 18.50 -12.93 -14.21
C ASN A 271 19.47 -13.56 -13.22
N SER A 272 19.39 -13.24 -11.92
CA SER A 272 20.45 -13.54 -10.94
C SER A 272 19.98 -14.34 -9.72
N GLY A 273 18.69 -14.62 -9.62
CA GLY A 273 18.04 -15.25 -8.47
C GLY A 273 17.46 -14.24 -7.48
N PRO A 274 16.35 -14.57 -6.79
CA PRO A 274 15.63 -13.65 -5.90
C PRO A 274 16.46 -13.21 -4.69
N SER A 275 17.26 -14.10 -4.11
CA SER A 275 18.10 -13.77 -2.94
C SER A 275 19.44 -13.08 -3.30
N SER A 276 19.65 -12.76 -4.58
CA SER A 276 20.95 -12.28 -5.07
C SER A 276 21.25 -10.85 -4.62
N LYS A 277 22.53 -10.49 -4.52
CA LYS A 277 22.95 -9.11 -4.24
C LYS A 277 22.44 -8.12 -5.29
N SER A 278 22.26 -8.57 -6.53
CA SER A 278 21.75 -7.73 -7.62
C SER A 278 20.26 -7.42 -7.42
N ALA A 279 19.44 -8.45 -7.17
CA ALA A 279 18.01 -8.29 -6.89
C ALA A 279 17.77 -7.39 -5.67
N HIS A 280 18.48 -7.65 -4.56
CA HIS A 280 18.39 -6.82 -3.35
C HIS A 280 18.95 -5.40 -3.53
N TRP A 281 19.86 -5.18 -4.48
CA TRP A 281 20.32 -3.82 -4.81
C TRP A 281 19.19 -2.99 -5.44
N ALA A 282 18.35 -3.57 -6.30
CA ALA A 282 17.19 -2.87 -6.85
C ALA A 282 16.18 -2.44 -5.76
N LEU A 283 16.05 -3.21 -4.67
CA LEU A 283 15.15 -2.87 -3.56
C LEU A 283 15.47 -1.51 -2.93
N LYS A 284 16.74 -1.11 -2.87
CA LYS A 284 17.13 0.23 -2.36
C LYS A 284 16.57 1.35 -3.21
N GLY A 285 16.63 1.18 -4.54
CA GLY A 285 16.08 2.15 -5.48
C GLY A 285 14.54 2.16 -5.47
N ILE A 286 13.92 1.00 -5.27
CA ILE A 286 12.46 0.85 -5.10
C ILE A 286 12.00 1.53 -3.80
N ASP A 287 12.68 1.29 -2.67
CA ASP A 287 12.38 1.91 -1.37
C ASP A 287 12.42 3.44 -1.46
N GLY A 288 13.47 4.00 -2.08
CA GLY A 288 13.58 5.45 -2.32
C GLY A 288 12.53 5.99 -3.31
N ALA A 289 12.12 5.21 -4.30
CA ALA A 289 11.03 5.58 -5.21
C ALA A 289 9.69 5.68 -4.46
N ILE A 290 9.40 4.67 -3.62
CA ILE A 290 8.19 4.64 -2.78
C ILE A 290 8.21 5.78 -1.76
N GLU A 291 9.36 6.08 -1.14
CA GLU A 291 9.48 7.24 -0.25
C GLU A 291 9.09 8.54 -0.98
N ASN A 292 9.63 8.78 -2.17
CA ASN A 292 9.33 9.98 -2.94
C ASN A 292 7.83 10.11 -3.26
N ILE A 293 7.20 9.01 -3.65
CA ILE A 293 5.76 8.96 -3.94
C ILE A 293 4.97 9.23 -2.66
N TYR A 294 5.30 8.57 -1.55
CA TYR A 294 4.65 8.76 -0.25
C TYR A 294 4.75 10.20 0.25
N ARG A 295 5.95 10.80 0.22
CA ARG A 295 6.15 12.20 0.62
C ARG A 295 5.32 13.15 -0.22
N THR A 296 5.19 12.86 -1.52
CA THR A 296 4.38 13.65 -2.45
C THR A 296 2.88 13.50 -2.19
N ALA A 297 2.42 12.27 -1.92
CA ALA A 297 1.05 11.96 -1.54
C ALA A 297 0.63 12.67 -0.24
N LEU A 298 1.51 12.65 0.77
CA LEU A 298 1.26 13.28 2.08
C LEU A 298 1.05 14.80 1.96
N HIS A 299 1.77 15.46 1.05
CA HIS A 299 1.69 16.92 0.84
C HIS A 299 0.85 17.30 -0.37
N ALA A 300 0.04 16.37 -0.90
CA ALA A 300 -0.72 16.61 -2.11
C ALA A 300 -1.72 17.75 -1.90
N PRO A 301 -1.77 18.79 -2.74
CA PRO A 301 -2.64 19.95 -2.49
C PRO A 301 -4.12 19.68 -2.74
N ARG A 302 -4.45 18.70 -3.59
CA ARG A 302 -5.80 18.52 -4.15
C ARG A 302 -6.59 17.35 -3.60
N ARG A 303 -5.96 16.37 -2.96
CA ARG A 303 -6.63 15.22 -2.32
C ARG A 303 -5.84 14.80 -1.10
N ASN A 304 -6.48 14.03 -0.22
CA ASN A 304 -5.82 13.34 0.88
C ASN A 304 -5.53 11.91 0.42
N TYR A 305 -4.29 11.65 -0.01
CA TYR A 305 -3.91 10.36 -0.56
C TYR A 305 -3.52 9.36 0.52
N ASP A 306 -4.04 8.15 0.39
CA ASP A 306 -3.45 6.95 0.99
C ASP A 306 -2.49 6.28 0.03
N VAL A 307 -1.46 5.65 0.60
CA VAL A 307 -0.49 4.87 -0.18
C VAL A 307 -0.54 3.43 0.30
N TRP A 308 -0.93 2.55 -0.60
CA TRP A 308 -0.99 1.10 -0.41
C TRP A 308 0.16 0.46 -1.17
N ILE A 309 0.95 -0.36 -0.50
CA ILE A 309 2.07 -1.09 -1.13
C ILE A 309 1.74 -2.57 -1.09
N TYR A 310 1.89 -3.28 -2.19
CA TYR A 310 1.72 -4.72 -2.24
C TYR A 310 2.71 -5.36 -3.20
N SER A 311 2.88 -6.67 -3.09
CA SER A 311 3.51 -7.48 -4.13
C SER A 311 2.47 -8.38 -4.76
N ASP A 312 2.54 -8.53 -6.08
CA ASP A 312 1.63 -9.36 -6.86
C ASP A 312 2.01 -10.84 -6.81
N HIS A 313 3.28 -11.19 -6.66
CA HIS A 313 3.75 -12.55 -6.41
C HIS A 313 5.20 -12.51 -5.89
N GLY A 314 5.71 -13.64 -5.43
CA GLY A 314 7.15 -13.80 -5.22
C GLY A 314 7.85 -14.49 -6.39
N GLN A 315 9.10 -14.88 -6.15
CA GLN A 315 9.87 -15.74 -7.05
C GLN A 315 10.59 -16.82 -6.26
N GLU A 316 10.65 -18.01 -6.86
CA GLU A 316 11.47 -19.12 -6.38
C GLU A 316 12.83 -19.12 -7.07
N GLU A 317 13.86 -19.55 -6.35
CA GLU A 317 15.16 -19.81 -6.96
C GLU A 317 15.11 -21.14 -7.71
N THR A 318 15.51 -21.17 -8.98
CA THR A 318 15.26 -22.34 -9.83
C THR A 318 16.50 -23.06 -10.34
N VAL A 319 16.28 -24.27 -10.83
CA VAL A 319 17.19 -25.02 -11.71
C VAL A 319 16.64 -25.02 -13.13
N HIS A 320 17.52 -25.05 -14.14
CA HIS A 320 17.09 -24.99 -15.53
C HIS A 320 16.87 -26.39 -16.11
N TYR A 321 15.71 -26.61 -16.74
CA TYR A 321 15.39 -27.86 -17.43
C TYR A 321 16.49 -28.27 -18.44
N VAL A 322 16.97 -27.33 -19.26
CA VAL A 322 17.99 -27.60 -20.28
C VAL A 322 19.31 -28.10 -19.69
N LYS A 323 19.73 -27.58 -18.52
CA LYS A 323 20.98 -28.03 -17.86
C LYS A 323 20.84 -29.45 -17.30
N GLN A 324 19.64 -29.84 -16.86
CA GLN A 324 19.39 -31.15 -16.29
C GLN A 324 19.12 -32.23 -17.34
N ASN A 325 18.39 -31.88 -18.40
CA ASN A 325 17.91 -32.84 -19.40
C ASN A 325 18.70 -32.79 -20.72
N GLY A 326 19.59 -31.81 -20.90
CA GLY A 326 20.47 -31.68 -22.07
C GLY A 326 19.78 -31.23 -23.37
N ARG A 327 18.46 -31.00 -23.33
CA ARG A 327 17.62 -30.60 -24.48
C ARG A 327 16.53 -29.63 -24.03
N ASN A 328 15.86 -28.96 -24.98
CA ASN A 328 14.77 -28.05 -24.64
C ASN A 328 13.47 -28.80 -24.33
N VAL A 329 12.60 -28.25 -23.48
CA VAL A 329 11.33 -28.89 -23.08
C VAL A 329 10.43 -29.19 -24.27
N HIS A 330 10.43 -28.29 -25.27
CA HIS A 330 9.68 -28.44 -26.51
C HIS A 330 10.16 -29.66 -27.33
N GLU A 331 11.48 -29.88 -27.39
CA GLU A 331 12.08 -31.01 -28.11
C GLU A 331 11.78 -32.32 -27.39
N ALA A 332 11.89 -32.33 -26.07
CA ALA A 332 11.60 -33.51 -25.26
C ALA A 332 10.12 -33.94 -25.38
N ILE A 333 9.19 -33.00 -25.31
CA ILE A 333 7.75 -33.28 -25.47
C ILE A 333 7.45 -33.76 -26.89
N ALA A 334 8.04 -33.13 -27.92
CA ALA A 334 7.87 -33.55 -29.31
C ALA A 334 8.38 -34.97 -29.55
N GLU A 335 9.53 -35.33 -28.97
CA GLU A 335 10.10 -36.68 -29.08
C GLU A 335 9.20 -37.74 -28.45
N VAL A 336 8.65 -37.46 -27.27
CA VAL A 336 7.67 -38.36 -26.63
C VAL A 336 6.40 -38.47 -27.49
N PHE A 337 5.92 -37.37 -28.07
CA PHE A 337 4.69 -37.38 -28.88
C PHE A 337 4.84 -38.16 -30.19
N LYS A 338 6.04 -38.18 -30.79
CA LYS A 338 6.32 -38.96 -32.01
C LYS A 338 6.08 -40.46 -31.85
N GLU A 339 6.16 -41.00 -30.63
CA GLU A 339 5.81 -42.40 -30.36
C GLU A 339 4.31 -42.68 -30.48
N PHE A 340 3.48 -41.64 -30.41
CA PHE A 340 2.02 -41.71 -30.50
C PHE A 340 1.49 -41.24 -31.85
N ASP A 341 2.18 -40.31 -32.50
CA ASP A 341 1.88 -39.80 -33.84
C ASP A 341 3.20 -39.47 -34.59
N ALA A 342 3.59 -40.36 -35.52
CA ALA A 342 4.86 -40.27 -36.23
C ALA A 342 4.95 -39.08 -37.21
N ASP A 343 3.80 -38.59 -37.68
CA ASP A 343 3.72 -37.48 -38.66
C ASP A 343 3.57 -36.11 -37.98
N ALA A 344 3.52 -36.08 -36.64
CA ALA A 344 3.30 -34.86 -35.87
C ALA A 344 4.47 -33.87 -36.00
N GLN A 345 4.15 -32.67 -36.49
CA GLN A 345 5.04 -31.52 -36.43
C GLN A 345 4.82 -30.76 -35.12
N CYS A 346 5.89 -30.57 -34.34
CA CYS A 346 5.84 -29.73 -33.15
C CYS A 346 6.15 -28.28 -33.51
N VAL A 347 5.25 -27.37 -33.14
CA VAL A 347 5.47 -25.93 -33.24
C VAL A 347 5.82 -25.42 -31.85
N PRO A 348 7.07 -25.03 -31.60
CA PRO A 348 7.36 -24.26 -30.41
C PRO A 348 6.59 -22.94 -30.52
N ALA A 349 5.85 -22.58 -29.48
CA ALA A 349 5.27 -21.26 -29.38
C ALA A 349 6.32 -20.16 -29.07
N TYR A 350 7.61 -20.48 -29.23
CA TYR A 350 8.74 -19.66 -28.81
C TYR A 350 9.68 -19.32 -30.00
N ASP A 351 10.18 -18.09 -30.02
CA ASP A 351 11.15 -17.56 -31.01
C ASP A 351 12.59 -17.81 -30.51
N LYS A 352 13.50 -18.29 -31.36
CA LYS A 352 14.86 -18.78 -30.97
C LYS A 352 15.79 -17.73 -30.33
N ASN A 353 15.37 -16.47 -30.23
CA ASN A 353 16.15 -15.38 -29.65
C ASN A 353 15.85 -15.26 -28.15
N GLY A 354 16.87 -15.26 -27.29
CA GLY A 354 16.71 -15.42 -25.83
C GLY A 354 15.68 -14.52 -25.10
N GLU A 355 15.23 -15.00 -23.94
CA GLU A 355 14.09 -14.46 -23.18
C GLU A 355 14.27 -13.06 -22.59
N GLN A 356 15.50 -12.64 -22.34
CA GLN A 356 15.76 -11.31 -21.77
C GLN A 356 15.49 -10.18 -22.78
N LEU A 357 15.69 -10.43 -24.07
CA LEU A 357 15.27 -9.49 -25.12
C LEU A 357 13.75 -9.36 -25.21
N HIS A 358 13.00 -10.34 -24.73
CA HIS A 358 11.54 -10.39 -24.83
C HIS A 358 10.86 -9.57 -23.73
N ARG A 359 11.42 -9.48 -22.52
CA ARG A 359 10.89 -8.62 -21.45
C ARG A 359 11.19 -7.14 -21.66
N ALA A 360 12.21 -6.80 -22.43
CA ALA A 360 12.39 -5.44 -22.92
C ALA A 360 11.20 -4.94 -23.79
N ARG A 361 10.44 -5.86 -24.40
CA ARG A 361 9.26 -5.54 -25.22
C ARG A 361 8.00 -5.23 -24.39
N LEU A 362 7.89 -5.73 -23.15
CA LEU A 362 6.82 -5.35 -22.19
C LEU A 362 6.71 -3.83 -22.00
N LEU A 363 7.82 -3.12 -22.24
CA LEU A 363 7.97 -1.70 -21.95
C LEU A 363 7.62 -0.79 -23.13
N GLY A 364 7.12 -1.35 -24.24
CA GLY A 364 6.58 -0.58 -25.37
C GLY A 364 7.61 0.32 -26.06
N PHE A 365 8.92 0.06 -25.91
CA PHE A 365 9.94 0.79 -26.65
C PHE A 365 9.94 0.34 -28.12
N SER A 366 9.26 1.09 -28.98
CA SER A 366 9.13 0.81 -30.42
C SER A 366 10.47 0.65 -31.17
N PHE A 367 11.54 1.22 -30.63
CA PHE A 367 12.90 1.02 -31.14
C PHE A 367 13.41 -0.42 -30.92
N ILE A 368 13.03 -1.06 -29.81
CA ILE A 368 13.40 -2.45 -29.48
C ILE A 368 12.57 -3.43 -30.31
N GLU A 369 11.27 -3.16 -30.53
CA GLU A 369 10.42 -3.96 -31.42
C GLU A 369 10.91 -3.92 -32.89
N LYS A 370 11.41 -2.78 -33.36
CA LYS A 370 11.99 -2.65 -34.71
C LYS A 370 13.35 -3.35 -34.87
N LEU A 371 14.17 -3.35 -33.82
CA LEU A 371 15.46 -4.03 -33.84
C LEU A 371 15.33 -5.55 -33.73
N PHE A 372 14.25 -6.02 -33.12
CA PHE A 372 14.00 -7.45 -32.90
C PHE A 372 12.51 -7.75 -33.17
N PRO A 373 12.08 -7.96 -34.43
CA PRO A 373 10.71 -8.37 -34.72
C PRO A 373 10.45 -9.79 -34.20
N ALA A 374 9.35 -10.01 -33.48
CA ALA A 374 8.91 -11.35 -33.10
C ALA A 374 8.45 -12.10 -34.36
N GLN A 375 9.00 -13.29 -34.63
CA GLN A 375 8.41 -14.15 -35.65
C GLN A 375 7.06 -14.67 -35.14
N LYS A 376 5.96 -14.26 -35.78
CA LYS A 376 4.66 -14.89 -35.56
C LYS A 376 4.73 -16.31 -36.14
N PRO A 377 4.54 -17.38 -35.34
CA PRO A 377 4.44 -18.71 -35.90
C PRO A 377 3.26 -18.72 -36.88
N ASN A 378 3.52 -19.08 -38.13
CA ASN A 378 2.48 -19.17 -39.14
C ASN A 378 1.65 -20.43 -38.84
N LEU A 379 0.46 -20.24 -38.28
CA LEU A 379 -0.46 -21.33 -37.88
C LEU A 379 -1.34 -21.83 -39.05
N GLU A 380 -1.10 -21.35 -40.27
CA GLU A 380 -1.80 -21.87 -41.46
C GLU A 380 -1.34 -23.29 -41.80
N GLY A 381 -2.27 -24.23 -41.75
CA GLY A 381 -2.14 -25.59 -42.29
C GLY A 381 -1.65 -26.67 -41.31
N SER A 382 -2.54 -27.65 -41.07
CA SER A 382 -2.36 -28.98 -40.46
C SER A 382 -2.07 -29.09 -38.96
N ALA A 383 -2.62 -30.17 -38.38
CA ALA A 383 -2.48 -30.74 -37.04
C ALA A 383 -1.06 -30.64 -36.44
N LYS A 384 -0.78 -29.60 -35.65
CA LYS A 384 0.54 -29.37 -35.02
C LYS A 384 0.46 -29.38 -33.49
N LEU A 385 1.38 -30.11 -32.85
CA LEU A 385 1.55 -30.10 -31.40
C LEU A 385 2.07 -28.73 -30.97
N ILE A 386 1.34 -28.04 -30.09
CA ILE A 386 1.74 -26.73 -29.57
C ILE A 386 2.12 -26.89 -28.10
N VAL A 387 3.30 -26.41 -27.75
CA VAL A 387 3.77 -26.35 -26.36
C VAL A 387 4.02 -24.89 -26.02
N THR A 388 3.43 -24.43 -24.91
CA THR A 388 3.76 -23.14 -24.29
C THR A 388 4.44 -23.41 -22.96
N ALA A 389 5.59 -22.78 -22.72
CA ALA A 389 6.32 -22.92 -21.47
C ALA A 389 6.97 -21.59 -21.13
N PHE A 390 6.57 -20.98 -20.02
CA PHE A 390 7.19 -19.77 -19.50
C PHE A 390 7.30 -19.92 -17.98
N GLY A 391 8.51 -19.74 -17.47
CA GLY A 391 8.82 -20.00 -16.08
C GLY A 391 8.70 -21.48 -15.68
N PRO A 392 8.16 -21.79 -14.50
CA PRO A 392 8.04 -23.13 -13.97
C PRO A 392 6.71 -23.80 -14.37
N THR A 393 5.93 -23.21 -15.28
CA THR A 393 4.65 -23.79 -15.74
C THR A 393 4.53 -23.75 -17.26
N GLY A 394 3.79 -24.73 -17.81
CA GLY A 394 3.52 -24.79 -19.24
C GLY A 394 2.30 -25.61 -19.59
N ASN A 395 1.88 -25.51 -20.84
CA ASN A 395 0.73 -26.19 -21.40
C ASN A 395 1.09 -26.93 -22.69
N ILE A 396 0.46 -28.09 -22.90
CA ILE A 396 0.59 -28.90 -24.11
C ILE A 396 -0.78 -28.98 -24.76
N TYR A 397 -0.88 -28.59 -26.02
CA TYR A 397 -2.10 -28.63 -26.82
C TYR A 397 -1.95 -29.67 -27.93
N LEU A 398 -2.79 -30.70 -27.88
CA LEU A 398 -2.69 -31.82 -28.80
C LEU A 398 -3.39 -31.49 -30.13
N PRO A 399 -2.83 -31.93 -31.27
CA PRO A 399 -3.37 -31.61 -32.58
C PRO A 399 -4.62 -32.45 -32.96
N CYS A 400 -4.84 -33.57 -32.26
CA CYS A 400 -5.95 -34.48 -32.47
C CYS A 400 -6.48 -34.99 -31.12
N GLN A 401 -7.76 -35.34 -31.07
CA GLN A 401 -8.33 -35.99 -29.89
C GLN A 401 -7.87 -37.46 -29.85
N ILE A 402 -6.87 -37.74 -29.02
CA ILE A 402 -6.46 -39.11 -28.68
C ILE A 402 -7.33 -39.67 -27.55
N THR A 403 -7.45 -41.00 -27.50
CA THR A 403 -8.27 -41.72 -26.51
C THR A 403 -7.79 -41.46 -25.08
N LYS A 404 -8.67 -41.62 -24.08
CA LYS A 404 -8.32 -41.42 -22.66
C LYS A 404 -7.14 -42.30 -22.23
N GLU A 405 -7.10 -43.55 -22.69
CA GLU A 405 -6.00 -44.48 -22.41
C GLU A 405 -4.67 -44.04 -23.02
N GLN A 406 -4.69 -43.48 -24.24
CA GLN A 406 -3.50 -42.89 -24.86
C GLN A 406 -3.04 -41.65 -24.09
N LYS A 407 -3.96 -40.80 -23.62
CA LYS A 407 -3.63 -39.65 -22.76
C LYS A 407 -2.94 -40.09 -21.47
N TYR A 408 -3.38 -41.18 -20.83
CA TYR A 408 -2.71 -41.70 -19.64
C TYR A 408 -1.29 -42.20 -19.91
N LYS A 409 -1.10 -42.96 -20.99
CA LYS A 409 0.22 -43.43 -21.40
C LYS A 409 1.14 -42.24 -21.74
N PHE A 410 0.61 -41.23 -22.41
CA PHE A 410 1.34 -40.02 -22.75
C PHE A 410 1.73 -39.22 -21.49
N GLY A 411 0.81 -38.99 -20.56
CA GLY A 411 1.07 -38.30 -19.29
C GLY A 411 2.20 -38.95 -18.48
N ARG A 412 2.22 -40.29 -18.42
CA ARG A 412 3.31 -41.05 -17.80
C ARG A 412 4.64 -40.91 -18.55
N ALA A 413 4.61 -41.05 -19.88
CA ALA A 413 5.81 -40.92 -20.70
C ALA A 413 6.43 -39.51 -20.64
N LEU A 414 5.61 -38.47 -20.44
CA LEU A 414 6.11 -37.10 -20.25
C LEU A 414 6.98 -36.95 -18.99
N VAL A 415 6.66 -37.67 -17.91
CA VAL A 415 7.48 -37.69 -16.71
C VAL A 415 8.71 -38.59 -16.90
N GLU A 416 8.51 -39.80 -17.40
CA GLU A 416 9.58 -40.82 -17.49
C GLU A 416 10.62 -40.52 -18.57
N LYS A 417 10.19 -40.02 -19.74
CA LYS A 417 11.04 -39.82 -20.92
C LYS A 417 11.33 -38.36 -21.20
N ALA A 418 10.33 -37.47 -21.09
CA ALA A 418 10.57 -36.04 -21.20
C ALA A 418 11.11 -35.43 -19.89
N GLY A 419 11.11 -36.17 -18.78
CA GLY A 419 11.71 -35.70 -17.52
C GLY A 419 11.02 -34.47 -16.94
N LEU A 420 9.71 -34.31 -17.18
CA LEU A 420 8.91 -33.28 -16.53
C LEU A 420 8.70 -33.64 -15.05
N PRO A 421 8.92 -32.71 -14.09
CA PRO A 421 8.76 -33.04 -12.67
C PRO A 421 7.33 -33.43 -12.29
N VAL A 422 6.35 -32.66 -12.78
CA VAL A 422 4.92 -32.90 -12.54
C VAL A 422 4.12 -32.60 -13.80
N VAL A 423 3.23 -33.52 -14.16
CA VAL A 423 2.29 -33.41 -15.29
C VAL A 423 0.87 -33.56 -14.78
N LEU A 424 -0.01 -32.64 -15.16
CA LEU A 424 -1.40 -32.52 -14.75
C LEU A 424 -2.33 -32.72 -15.95
N PHE A 425 -3.39 -33.49 -15.75
CA PHE A 425 -4.42 -33.76 -16.74
C PHE A 425 -5.82 -33.57 -16.14
N PRO A 426 -6.66 -32.68 -16.72
CA PRO A 426 -8.03 -32.50 -16.27
C PRO A 426 -8.86 -33.75 -16.61
N GLU A 427 -9.49 -34.37 -15.60
CA GLU A 427 -10.35 -35.55 -15.80
C GLU A 427 -11.84 -35.22 -15.65
N GLU A 428 -12.28 -35.08 -14.41
CA GLU A 428 -13.63 -34.68 -14.02
C GLU A 428 -13.60 -33.21 -13.59
N LEU A 429 -14.75 -32.54 -13.56
CA LEU A 429 -14.88 -31.10 -13.26
C LEU A 429 -14.05 -30.60 -12.07
N ASP A 430 -13.92 -31.40 -11.01
CA ASP A 430 -13.20 -31.03 -9.78
C ASP A 430 -11.97 -31.93 -9.49
N GLN A 431 -11.48 -32.66 -10.50
CA GLN A 431 -10.35 -33.57 -10.34
C GLN A 431 -9.30 -33.39 -11.42
N VAL A 432 -8.05 -33.48 -10.98
CA VAL A 432 -6.88 -33.45 -11.86
C VAL A 432 -6.01 -34.66 -11.53
N ARG A 433 -5.74 -35.47 -12.55
CA ARG A 433 -4.76 -36.55 -12.46
C ARG A 433 -3.36 -35.98 -12.57
N VAL A 434 -2.46 -36.47 -11.72
CA VAL A 434 -1.09 -35.97 -11.63
C VAL A 434 -0.11 -37.12 -11.75
N TRP A 435 0.87 -37.00 -12.66
CA TRP A 435 2.01 -37.90 -12.74
C TRP A 435 3.26 -37.21 -12.23
N THR A 436 4.06 -37.95 -11.47
CA THR A 436 5.37 -37.56 -10.95
C THR A 436 6.31 -38.76 -11.02
N GLN A 437 7.60 -38.58 -10.77
CA GLN A 437 8.54 -39.70 -10.70
C GLN A 437 8.23 -40.70 -9.55
N GLU A 438 7.47 -40.28 -8.54
CA GLU A 438 7.06 -41.13 -7.41
C GLU A 438 5.81 -41.95 -7.70
N GLY A 439 5.10 -41.63 -8.80
CA GLY A 439 3.90 -42.32 -9.21
C GLY A 439 2.77 -41.37 -9.60
N GLU A 440 1.56 -41.92 -9.55
CA GLU A 440 0.35 -41.32 -10.05
C GLU A 440 -0.60 -40.97 -8.90
N PHE A 441 -1.17 -39.78 -8.97
CA PHE A 441 -1.95 -39.16 -7.90
C PHE A 441 -3.18 -38.44 -8.47
N ILE A 442 -4.11 -38.07 -7.58
CA ILE A 442 -5.30 -37.29 -7.94
C ILE A 442 -5.43 -36.12 -6.98
N LEU A 443 -5.59 -34.91 -7.51
CA LEU A 443 -5.99 -33.73 -6.76
C LEU A 443 -7.53 -33.67 -6.69
N PRO A 444 -8.11 -33.30 -5.52
CA PRO A 444 -7.45 -32.73 -4.34
C PRO A 444 -6.88 -33.74 -3.31
N GLN A 445 -7.10 -35.04 -3.45
CA GLN A 445 -6.81 -36.04 -2.41
C GLN A 445 -5.32 -36.15 -2.05
N ALA A 446 -4.43 -35.94 -3.03
CA ALA A 446 -2.99 -36.03 -2.86
C ALA A 446 -2.29 -34.66 -2.76
N ALA A 447 -3.02 -33.60 -2.40
CA ALA A 447 -2.48 -32.23 -2.35
C ALA A 447 -1.17 -32.10 -1.56
N GLU A 448 -1.10 -32.70 -0.37
CA GLU A 448 0.10 -32.67 0.49
C GLU A 448 1.34 -33.27 -0.20
N LYS A 449 1.17 -34.30 -1.03
CA LYS A 449 2.26 -34.94 -1.77
C LYS A 449 2.70 -34.16 -3.02
N ILE A 450 1.78 -33.43 -3.65
CA ILE A 450 2.04 -32.72 -4.91
C ILE A 450 2.51 -31.28 -4.66
N ILE A 451 1.96 -30.60 -3.67
CA ILE A 451 2.24 -29.19 -3.37
C ILE A 451 3.17 -29.05 -2.17
N GLY A 452 3.05 -29.95 -1.18
CA GLY A 452 3.82 -29.95 0.06
C GLY A 452 2.93 -29.66 1.27
N GLU A 453 3.08 -30.45 2.34
CA GLU A 453 2.30 -30.31 3.58
C GLU A 453 2.48 -28.95 4.27
N ASP A 454 3.67 -28.36 4.16
CA ASP A 454 4.03 -27.08 4.78
C ASP A 454 3.54 -25.85 3.99
N HIS A 455 2.85 -26.04 2.87
CA HIS A 455 2.42 -24.92 2.04
C HIS A 455 1.34 -24.07 2.76
N PRO A 456 1.58 -22.77 3.01
CA PRO A 456 0.70 -21.93 3.85
C PRO A 456 -0.72 -21.76 3.29
N TYR A 457 -0.88 -21.96 1.98
CA TYR A 457 -2.13 -21.85 1.23
C TYR A 457 -2.52 -23.16 0.52
N LEU A 458 -2.20 -24.31 1.12
CA LEU A 458 -2.34 -25.63 0.47
C LEU A 458 -3.74 -25.85 -0.16
N LYS A 459 -4.81 -25.49 0.55
CA LYS A 459 -6.18 -25.67 0.07
C LYS A 459 -6.49 -24.75 -1.11
N GLU A 460 -6.09 -23.49 -1.01
CA GLU A 460 -6.31 -22.48 -2.02
C GLU A 460 -5.53 -22.79 -3.31
N VAL A 461 -4.26 -23.15 -3.18
CA VAL A 461 -3.40 -23.55 -4.31
C VAL A 461 -3.95 -24.80 -4.98
N THR A 462 -4.39 -25.80 -4.21
CA THR A 462 -5.01 -27.01 -4.77
C THR A 462 -6.23 -26.67 -5.62
N ARG A 463 -7.14 -25.86 -5.08
CA ARG A 463 -8.34 -25.43 -5.81
C ARG A 463 -7.97 -24.63 -7.06
N ASP A 464 -7.06 -23.68 -6.92
CA ASP A 464 -6.66 -22.82 -8.02
C ASP A 464 -5.96 -23.63 -9.13
N LEU A 465 -5.13 -24.64 -8.79
CA LEU A 465 -4.54 -25.56 -9.77
C LEU A 465 -5.58 -26.41 -10.49
N ILE A 466 -6.60 -26.91 -9.78
CA ILE A 466 -7.71 -27.65 -10.40
C ILE A 466 -8.43 -26.75 -11.41
N HIS A 467 -8.84 -25.56 -10.98
CA HIS A 467 -9.47 -24.58 -11.87
C HIS A 467 -8.58 -24.21 -13.06
N LEU A 468 -7.27 -24.09 -12.83
CA LEU A 468 -6.30 -23.76 -13.87
C LEU A 468 -6.27 -24.82 -14.97
N CYS A 469 -6.21 -26.10 -14.60
CA CYS A 469 -6.20 -27.21 -15.56
C CYS A 469 -7.51 -27.31 -16.35
N HIS A 470 -8.63 -26.89 -15.74
CA HIS A 470 -9.95 -26.83 -16.38
C HIS A 470 -10.26 -25.51 -17.09
N HIS A 471 -9.32 -24.56 -17.09
CA HIS A 471 -9.50 -23.29 -17.78
C HIS A 471 -9.69 -23.51 -19.29
N THR A 472 -10.58 -22.74 -19.92
CA THR A 472 -10.95 -22.92 -21.34
C THR A 472 -9.74 -22.89 -22.29
N SER A 473 -8.79 -22.01 -22.02
CA SER A 473 -7.53 -21.86 -22.76
C SER A 473 -6.35 -22.67 -22.18
N ALA A 474 -6.54 -23.52 -21.17
CA ALA A 474 -5.49 -24.42 -20.69
C ALA A 474 -5.20 -25.54 -21.70
N GLY A 475 -3.99 -26.11 -21.61
CA GLY A 475 -3.59 -27.24 -22.44
C GLY A 475 -4.46 -28.48 -22.23
N ASP A 476 -4.33 -29.46 -23.12
CA ASP A 476 -4.76 -30.84 -22.82
C ASP A 476 -4.00 -31.39 -21.61
N PHE A 477 -2.74 -30.99 -21.47
CA PHE A 477 -1.94 -31.21 -20.28
C PHE A 477 -1.34 -29.89 -19.81
N THR A 478 -1.27 -29.71 -18.49
CA THR A 478 -0.48 -28.67 -17.84
C THR A 478 0.70 -29.35 -17.18
N PHE A 479 1.86 -28.71 -17.15
CA PHE A 479 3.03 -29.25 -16.45
C PHE A 479 3.69 -28.17 -15.61
N MET A 480 4.32 -28.59 -14.52
CA MET A 480 4.97 -27.67 -13.60
C MET A 480 6.30 -28.21 -13.08
N GLY A 481 7.20 -27.29 -12.76
CA GLY A 481 8.53 -27.58 -12.24
C GLY A 481 8.61 -27.65 -10.72
N HIS A 482 7.52 -27.34 -10.01
CA HIS A 482 7.44 -27.46 -8.55
C HIS A 482 7.27 -28.92 -8.12
N ARG A 483 8.07 -29.35 -7.14
CA ARG A 483 7.95 -30.64 -6.45
C ARG A 483 8.40 -30.49 -5.00
N PRO A 484 7.66 -31.00 -4.00
CA PRO A 484 8.04 -30.89 -2.60
C PRO A 484 9.44 -31.49 -2.33
N GLY A 485 10.25 -30.80 -1.52
CA GLY A 485 11.60 -31.25 -1.16
C GLY A 485 12.66 -31.06 -2.25
N HIS A 486 12.31 -30.53 -3.42
CA HIS A 486 13.25 -30.25 -4.51
C HIS A 486 13.26 -28.75 -4.84
N LYS A 487 14.40 -28.27 -5.36
CA LYS A 487 14.48 -26.91 -5.90
C LYS A 487 13.60 -26.82 -7.15
N PRO A 488 12.69 -25.83 -7.26
CA PRO A 488 11.79 -25.74 -8.41
C PRO A 488 12.54 -25.63 -9.74
N MET A 489 11.96 -26.22 -10.77
CA MET A 489 12.52 -26.19 -12.12
C MET A 489 11.87 -25.08 -12.95
N SER A 490 12.68 -24.26 -13.62
CA SER A 490 12.20 -23.40 -14.70
C SER A 490 12.49 -24.07 -16.05
N PHE A 491 11.51 -24.01 -16.95
CA PHE A 491 11.66 -24.58 -18.30
C PHE A 491 12.53 -23.68 -19.19
N PRO A 492 12.46 -22.35 -19.01
CA PRO A 492 13.50 -21.46 -19.49
C PRO A 492 14.81 -21.37 -18.71
N ILE A 493 15.77 -20.62 -19.27
CA ILE A 493 17.06 -20.32 -18.63
C ILE A 493 16.98 -19.03 -17.81
N GLU A 494 16.41 -19.15 -16.61
CA GLU A 494 16.32 -18.10 -15.60
C GLU A 494 16.68 -18.65 -14.21
N HIS A 495 17.17 -17.78 -13.32
CA HIS A 495 17.64 -18.15 -11.98
C HIS A 495 16.56 -17.95 -10.91
N GLY A 496 15.63 -17.06 -11.17
CA GLY A 496 14.38 -16.90 -10.43
C GLY A 496 13.22 -17.18 -11.37
N SER A 497 12.11 -17.72 -10.86
CA SER A 497 10.89 -17.91 -11.65
C SER A 497 9.64 -17.72 -10.81
N HIS A 498 8.52 -17.45 -11.46
CA HIS A 498 7.19 -17.35 -10.86
C HIS A 498 6.12 -17.94 -11.80
N ALA A 499 4.84 -17.89 -11.44
CA ALA A 499 3.66 -18.46 -12.13
C ALA A 499 3.28 -19.89 -11.73
N GLY A 500 4.06 -20.55 -10.87
CA GLY A 500 3.80 -21.85 -10.28
C GLY A 500 3.21 -21.79 -8.86
N PRO A 501 3.02 -22.97 -8.23
CA PRO A 501 2.46 -23.12 -6.90
C PRO A 501 3.52 -23.08 -5.78
N GLY A 502 4.73 -22.61 -6.04
CA GLY A 502 5.79 -22.53 -5.03
C GLY A 502 5.41 -21.66 -3.83
N ILE A 503 6.03 -21.95 -2.68
CA ILE A 503 5.76 -21.24 -1.43
C ILE A 503 6.14 -19.77 -1.58
N GLU A 504 7.32 -19.47 -2.10
CA GLU A 504 7.75 -18.09 -2.30
C GLU A 504 6.93 -17.39 -3.39
N GLU A 505 6.54 -18.09 -4.46
CA GLU A 505 5.72 -17.54 -5.55
C GLU A 505 4.35 -17.06 -5.04
N THR A 506 3.73 -17.83 -4.15
CA THR A 506 2.39 -17.55 -3.62
C THR A 506 2.38 -16.82 -2.27
N ASN A 507 3.55 -16.59 -1.66
CA ASN A 507 3.69 -15.87 -0.40
C ASN A 507 4.08 -14.41 -0.61
N ALA A 508 3.17 -13.64 -1.21
CA ALA A 508 3.32 -12.20 -1.37
C ALA A 508 2.86 -11.45 -0.11
N PHE A 509 2.87 -10.11 -0.16
CA PHE A 509 2.45 -9.27 0.96
C PHE A 509 1.66 -8.04 0.53
N ALA A 510 0.92 -7.46 1.49
CA ALA A 510 0.37 -6.12 1.40
C ALA A 510 0.73 -5.32 2.65
N LEU A 511 1.35 -4.15 2.47
CA LEU A 511 1.72 -3.21 3.51
C LEU A 511 0.80 -1.98 3.42
N LEU A 512 -0.14 -1.89 4.35
CA LEU A 512 -1.27 -0.95 4.28
C LEU A 512 -1.43 -0.18 5.59
N PRO A 513 -1.98 1.05 5.58
CA PRO A 513 -2.38 1.73 6.81
C PRO A 513 -3.33 0.86 7.64
N VAL A 514 -3.19 0.87 8.98
CA VAL A 514 -4.04 0.06 9.90
C VAL A 514 -5.53 0.41 9.83
N ASP A 515 -5.85 1.57 9.26
CA ASP A 515 -7.18 2.14 9.07
C ASP A 515 -7.67 2.07 7.62
N ALA A 516 -6.92 1.43 6.73
CA ALA A 516 -7.24 1.35 5.30
C ALA A 516 -8.30 0.32 4.94
N LEU A 517 -8.34 -0.83 5.63
CA LEU A 517 -9.19 -1.96 5.28
C LEU A 517 -10.07 -2.40 6.45
N LYS A 518 -11.33 -2.72 6.16
CA LYS A 518 -12.22 -3.43 7.09
C LYS A 518 -12.02 -4.94 6.96
N ILE A 519 -10.86 -5.44 7.38
CA ILE A 519 -10.55 -6.87 7.33
C ILE A 519 -11.23 -7.57 8.51
N PRO A 520 -12.06 -8.61 8.28
CA PRO A 520 -12.55 -9.47 9.34
C PRO A 520 -11.39 -10.04 10.17
N SER A 521 -11.52 -10.03 11.50
CA SER A 521 -10.43 -10.45 12.40
C SER A 521 -10.00 -11.92 12.23
N ASP A 522 -10.86 -12.75 11.65
CA ASP A 522 -10.65 -14.17 11.34
C ASP A 522 -9.88 -14.41 10.02
N LYS A 523 -9.75 -13.38 9.17
CA LYS A 523 -9.09 -13.51 7.88
C LYS A 523 -7.56 -13.50 8.02
N LYS A 524 -6.93 -14.61 7.66
CA LYS A 524 -5.48 -14.86 7.83
C LYS A 524 -4.59 -14.17 6.78
N TYR A 525 -5.11 -13.96 5.59
CA TYR A 525 -4.40 -13.38 4.45
C TYR A 525 -5.36 -12.58 3.56
N LEU A 526 -4.81 -11.66 2.78
CA LEU A 526 -5.54 -10.86 1.79
C LEU A 526 -5.43 -11.47 0.39
N THR A 527 -6.40 -11.19 -0.48
CA THR A 527 -6.37 -11.54 -1.91
C THR A 527 -6.48 -10.29 -2.79
N PRO A 528 -6.20 -10.38 -4.10
CA PRO A 528 -6.38 -9.25 -5.01
C PRO A 528 -7.81 -8.70 -5.01
N MET A 529 -8.82 -9.58 -4.93
CA MET A 529 -10.22 -9.18 -4.78
C MET A 529 -10.49 -8.36 -3.51
N ASP A 530 -9.85 -8.67 -2.38
CA ASP A 530 -10.03 -7.88 -1.15
C ASP A 530 -9.53 -6.45 -1.34
N LEU A 531 -8.33 -6.29 -1.91
CA LEU A 531 -7.76 -4.97 -2.20
C LEU A 531 -8.65 -4.19 -3.18
N ARG A 532 -9.20 -4.86 -4.19
CA ARG A 532 -10.14 -4.26 -5.14
C ARG A 532 -11.39 -3.71 -4.45
N LEU A 533 -12.08 -4.55 -3.68
CA LEU A 533 -13.33 -4.18 -3.03
C LEU A 533 -13.12 -3.03 -2.05
N GLU A 534 -12.04 -3.08 -1.28
CA GLU A 534 -11.73 -2.03 -0.32
C GLU A 534 -11.26 -0.74 -0.99
N ALA A 535 -10.54 -0.80 -2.12
CA ALA A 535 -10.21 0.38 -2.90
C ALA A 535 -11.48 1.10 -3.41
N PHE A 536 -12.47 0.35 -3.91
CA PHE A 536 -13.76 0.96 -4.27
C PHE A 536 -14.49 1.55 -3.06
N ASN A 537 -14.50 0.85 -1.92
CA ASN A 537 -15.13 1.35 -0.69
C ASN A 537 -14.47 2.64 -0.21
N PHE A 538 -13.14 2.70 -0.21
CA PHE A 538 -12.34 3.86 0.16
C PHE A 538 -12.64 5.08 -0.73
N LEU A 539 -12.78 4.88 -2.04
CA LEU A 539 -13.08 5.95 -3.00
C LEU A 539 -14.56 6.40 -2.95
N LYS A 540 -15.50 5.49 -2.64
CA LYS A 540 -16.94 5.79 -2.56
C LYS A 540 -17.36 6.48 -1.26
N VAL A 541 -16.69 6.18 -0.15
CA VAL A 541 -16.95 6.79 1.16
C VAL A 541 -15.68 7.46 1.67
N PRO A 542 -15.25 8.57 1.03
CA PRO A 542 -14.00 9.25 1.38
C PRO A 542 -13.96 9.65 2.85
N GLY A 543 -12.86 9.32 3.54
CA GLY A 543 -12.57 9.84 4.87
C GLY A 543 -13.33 9.18 6.03
N LYS A 544 -14.15 8.14 5.78
CA LYS A 544 -14.73 7.35 6.86
C LYS A 544 -13.65 6.48 7.50
N ILE A 545 -13.40 6.73 8.78
CA ILE A 545 -12.42 5.97 9.55
C ILE A 545 -13.03 4.62 9.93
N PHE A 546 -12.38 3.52 9.55
CA PHE A 546 -12.80 2.20 10.01
C PHE A 546 -12.23 1.92 11.40
N ILE A 547 -13.07 2.13 12.41
CA ILE A 547 -12.74 1.74 13.78
C ILE A 547 -12.96 0.23 13.91
N ASN A 548 -11.87 -0.54 13.95
CA ASN A 548 -11.89 -2.00 14.16
C ASN A 548 -12.27 -2.41 15.61
N ARG A 549 -13.18 -1.67 16.25
CA ARG A 549 -13.72 -2.02 17.56
C ARG A 549 -15.23 -1.95 17.45
N ARG A 550 -15.89 -3.12 17.43
CA ARG A 550 -17.31 -3.18 17.76
C ARG A 550 -17.48 -2.53 19.12
N ALA A 551 -18.25 -1.45 19.19
CA ALA A 551 -18.84 -1.01 20.44
C ALA A 551 -19.91 -2.04 20.82
N ASP A 552 -19.50 -3.16 21.41
CA ASP A 552 -20.44 -4.01 22.11
C ASP A 552 -20.81 -3.27 23.39
N VAL A 553 -21.97 -2.60 23.38
CA VAL A 553 -22.59 -1.90 24.52
C VAL A 553 -23.15 -2.91 25.53
N VAL A 554 -22.41 -4.00 25.79
CA VAL A 554 -22.81 -5.06 26.72
C VAL A 554 -21.78 -5.10 27.84
N SER A 555 -22.18 -4.56 29.01
CA SER A 555 -21.55 -4.71 30.33
C SER A 555 -20.06 -5.08 30.31
N VAL A 556 -19.21 -4.14 29.90
CA VAL A 556 -17.76 -4.37 29.89
C VAL A 556 -17.26 -4.42 31.34
N PRO A 557 -16.49 -5.45 31.75
CA PRO A 557 -15.79 -5.42 33.03
C PRO A 557 -14.91 -4.17 33.11
N PHE A 558 -14.67 -3.69 34.34
CA PHE A 558 -13.84 -2.50 34.57
C PHE A 558 -12.51 -2.62 33.78
N PRO A 559 -12.20 -1.68 32.87
CA PRO A 559 -11.03 -1.80 32.02
C PRO A 559 -9.75 -1.75 32.87
N GLU A 560 -8.79 -2.63 32.57
CA GLU A 560 -7.49 -2.64 33.26
C GLU A 560 -6.71 -1.35 33.04
N THR A 561 -6.85 -0.75 31.85
CA THR A 561 -6.20 0.50 31.46
C THR A 561 -7.18 1.42 30.74
N ILE A 562 -7.09 2.71 31.01
CA ILE A 562 -7.84 3.77 30.30
C ILE A 562 -6.85 4.68 29.59
N ARG A 563 -7.06 4.91 28.30
CA ARG A 563 -6.22 5.76 27.46
C ARG A 563 -6.83 7.14 27.28
N ILE A 564 -6.05 8.16 27.63
CA ILE A 564 -6.40 9.57 27.46
C ILE A 564 -5.54 10.15 26.34
N LEU A 565 -6.13 11.00 25.51
CA LEU A 565 -5.42 11.75 24.49
C LEU A 565 -5.77 13.24 24.63
N THR A 566 -4.77 14.12 24.78
CA THR A 566 -4.96 15.56 24.66
C THR A 566 -4.26 16.08 23.41
N TYR A 567 -4.93 16.96 22.67
CA TYR A 567 -4.44 17.43 21.38
C TYR A 567 -5.01 18.81 20.99
N ASN A 568 -4.13 19.80 20.90
CA ASN A 568 -4.45 21.07 20.24
C ASN A 568 -4.48 20.83 18.72
N VAL A 569 -5.63 21.07 18.09
CA VAL A 569 -5.88 20.71 16.69
C VAL A 569 -5.72 21.89 15.74
N HIS A 570 -5.34 23.08 16.23
CA HIS A 570 -5.12 24.27 15.42
C HIS A 570 -6.26 24.56 14.43
N SER A 571 -7.51 24.51 14.91
CA SER A 571 -8.71 24.69 14.07
C SER A 571 -8.77 23.72 12.89
N CYS A 572 -8.28 22.50 13.10
CA CYS A 572 -8.10 21.43 12.11
C CYS A 572 -7.31 21.87 10.87
N THR A 573 -6.51 22.94 10.99
CA THR A 573 -5.68 23.49 9.93
C THR A 573 -4.30 22.87 10.05
N GLY A 574 -3.94 22.03 9.09
CA GLY A 574 -2.64 21.37 9.09
C GLY A 574 -1.51 22.34 8.75
N MET A 575 -0.30 21.85 8.93
CA MET A 575 0.94 22.55 8.53
C MET A 575 1.05 22.72 7.01
N ASP A 576 0.21 22.01 6.25
CA ASP A 576 0.01 22.17 4.81
C ASP A 576 -1.03 23.26 4.44
N GLY A 577 -1.63 23.90 5.45
CA GLY A 577 -2.66 24.92 5.30
C GLY A 577 -4.05 24.38 4.95
N LYS A 578 -4.24 23.05 4.90
CA LYS A 578 -5.55 22.44 4.64
C LYS A 578 -6.36 22.31 5.91
N ILE A 579 -7.67 22.50 5.79
CA ILE A 579 -8.63 22.33 6.88
C ILE A 579 -9.30 20.96 6.71
N SER A 580 -9.05 20.02 7.62
CA SER A 580 -9.68 18.69 7.60
C SER A 580 -9.85 18.11 9.00
N PRO A 581 -11.07 18.20 9.57
CA PRO A 581 -11.41 17.53 10.82
C PRO A 581 -11.32 15.99 10.71
N GLU A 582 -11.57 15.42 9.53
CA GLU A 582 -11.46 13.97 9.28
C GLU A 582 -10.01 13.49 9.45
N ARG A 583 -9.04 14.28 9.00
CA ARG A 583 -7.61 14.00 9.20
C ARG A 583 -7.26 13.99 10.70
N ILE A 584 -7.82 14.91 11.49
CA ILE A 584 -7.63 14.94 12.95
C ILE A 584 -8.27 13.71 13.60
N ALA A 585 -9.50 13.37 13.22
CA ALA A 585 -10.16 12.16 13.69
C ALA A 585 -9.33 10.91 13.37
N ARG A 586 -8.67 10.88 12.21
CA ARG A 586 -7.81 9.76 11.79
C ARG A 586 -6.55 9.63 12.62
N VAL A 587 -5.90 10.75 12.96
CA VAL A 587 -4.79 10.75 13.93
C VAL A 587 -5.26 10.17 15.26
N ILE A 588 -6.39 10.64 15.78
CA ILE A 588 -6.93 10.18 17.07
C ILE A 588 -7.27 8.69 17.03
N SER A 589 -7.92 8.20 15.97
CA SER A 589 -8.38 6.81 15.86
C SER A 589 -7.23 5.81 15.85
N ARG A 590 -6.08 6.15 15.25
CA ARG A 590 -4.86 5.30 15.24
C ARG A 590 -4.34 5.02 16.65
N HIS A 591 -4.57 5.93 17.59
CA HIS A 591 -4.20 5.76 19.00
C HIS A 591 -5.27 5.05 19.84
N LYS A 592 -6.50 4.94 19.32
CA LYS A 592 -7.66 4.28 19.96
C LYS A 592 -7.93 4.74 21.41
N PRO A 593 -7.90 6.06 21.72
CA PRO A 593 -8.12 6.56 23.07
C PRO A 593 -9.54 6.30 23.57
N ASP A 594 -9.71 6.25 24.88
CA ASP A 594 -11.00 6.13 25.54
C ASP A 594 -11.66 7.50 25.79
N ILE A 595 -10.84 8.49 26.14
CA ILE A 595 -11.24 9.87 26.42
C ILE A 595 -10.30 10.81 25.67
N VAL A 596 -10.85 11.86 25.04
CA VAL A 596 -10.09 12.83 24.25
C VAL A 596 -10.39 14.25 24.69
N ALA A 597 -9.34 15.05 24.88
CA ALA A 597 -9.41 16.48 25.13
C ALA A 597 -8.85 17.25 23.93
N LEU A 598 -9.71 18.04 23.27
CA LEU A 598 -9.35 18.83 22.09
C LEU A 598 -9.38 20.32 22.41
N GLN A 599 -8.40 21.04 21.87
CA GLN A 599 -8.32 22.50 21.97
C GLN A 599 -8.32 23.13 20.58
N GLU A 600 -8.73 24.40 20.50
CA GLU A 600 -8.73 25.22 19.28
C GLU A 600 -9.71 24.82 18.18
N LEU A 601 -10.88 24.34 18.53
CA LEU A 601 -11.91 23.93 17.57
C LEU A 601 -12.77 25.12 17.13
N ASP A 602 -13.03 25.22 15.83
CA ASP A 602 -14.01 26.16 15.27
C ASP A 602 -15.38 25.49 15.06
N VAL A 603 -16.45 26.26 15.28
CA VAL A 603 -17.83 25.90 14.92
C VAL A 603 -18.46 27.08 14.18
N LEU A 604 -18.95 26.82 12.96
CA LEU A 604 -19.62 27.80 12.09
C LEU A 604 -18.78 29.05 11.75
N ARG A 605 -17.46 29.01 11.94
CA ARG A 605 -16.55 30.15 11.66
C ARG A 605 -16.30 30.29 10.16
N LEU A 606 -16.41 31.51 9.64
CA LEU A 606 -16.17 31.79 8.22
C LEU A 606 -14.73 31.46 7.78
N ARG A 607 -13.75 31.54 8.70
CA ARG A 607 -12.35 31.24 8.39
C ARG A 607 -12.10 29.75 8.06
N THR A 608 -12.95 28.86 8.57
CA THR A 608 -12.91 27.40 8.37
C THR A 608 -14.07 26.88 7.51
N GLY A 609 -14.71 27.77 6.74
CA GLY A 609 -15.79 27.38 5.84
C GLY A 609 -17.11 27.03 6.55
N GLY A 610 -17.25 27.35 7.84
CA GLY A 610 -18.46 27.08 8.59
C GLY A 610 -18.62 25.65 9.10
N ILE A 611 -17.57 24.83 9.07
CA ILE A 611 -17.61 23.43 9.53
C ILE A 611 -17.79 23.37 11.05
N ASP A 612 -18.64 22.46 11.53
CA ASP A 612 -18.70 22.07 12.94
C ASP A 612 -17.64 21.00 13.20
N GLN A 613 -16.42 21.44 13.50
CA GLN A 613 -15.27 20.56 13.67
C GLN A 613 -15.42 19.51 14.78
N PRO A 614 -15.87 19.85 16.01
CA PRO A 614 -16.05 18.85 17.06
C PRO A 614 -17.12 17.82 16.69
N HIS A 615 -18.19 18.22 16.00
CA HIS A 615 -19.21 17.29 15.53
C HIS A 615 -18.63 16.26 14.56
N VAL A 616 -17.93 16.71 13.50
CA VAL A 616 -17.33 15.83 12.50
C VAL A 616 -16.34 14.86 13.15
N ILE A 617 -15.50 15.35 14.06
CA ILE A 617 -14.52 14.49 14.75
C ILE A 617 -15.22 13.45 15.62
N ALA A 618 -16.24 13.83 16.38
CA ALA A 618 -16.98 12.93 17.25
C ALA A 618 -17.76 11.86 16.48
N GLU A 619 -18.39 12.25 15.35
CA GLU A 619 -19.09 11.33 14.46
C GLU A 619 -18.13 10.27 13.88
N GLN A 620 -16.97 10.71 13.38
CA GLN A 620 -15.94 9.81 12.82
C GLN A 620 -15.33 8.87 13.85
N LEU A 621 -15.28 9.29 15.12
CA LEU A 621 -14.75 8.50 16.23
C LEU A 621 -15.82 7.65 16.94
N GLU A 622 -17.08 7.79 16.57
CA GLU A 622 -18.24 7.18 17.24
C GLU A 622 -18.23 7.47 18.77
N MET A 623 -17.93 8.72 19.14
CA MET A 623 -17.82 9.16 20.54
C MET A 623 -18.88 10.20 20.92
N ILE A 624 -19.30 10.18 22.19
CA ILE A 624 -20.11 11.26 22.78
C ILE A 624 -19.19 12.45 23.01
N TYR A 625 -19.68 13.67 22.80
CA TYR A 625 -18.86 14.88 22.98
C TYR A 625 -19.61 16.03 23.66
N HIS A 626 -18.85 16.88 24.36
CA HIS A 626 -19.28 18.20 24.82
C HIS A 626 -18.31 19.26 24.28
N PHE A 627 -18.84 20.29 23.64
CA PHE A 627 -18.09 21.44 23.16
C PHE A 627 -18.46 22.70 23.94
N HIS A 628 -17.47 23.51 24.31
CA HIS A 628 -17.67 24.81 24.94
C HIS A 628 -16.94 25.92 24.18
N PRO A 629 -17.64 26.97 23.74
CA PRO A 629 -17.00 28.13 23.13
C PRO A 629 -16.31 28.98 24.20
N SER A 630 -14.98 29.06 24.14
CA SER A 630 -14.21 30.06 24.89
C SER A 630 -14.43 31.47 24.33
N PHE A 631 -14.74 31.56 23.03
CA PHE A 631 -15.03 32.78 22.30
C PHE A 631 -16.27 32.59 21.41
N GLN A 632 -17.16 33.60 21.36
CA GLN A 632 -18.34 33.59 20.50
C GLN A 632 -18.65 34.99 19.95
N ILE A 633 -18.81 35.09 18.62
CA ILE A 633 -19.37 36.27 17.94
C ILE A 633 -20.53 35.79 17.08
N GLU A 634 -21.73 36.29 17.34
CA GLU A 634 -22.97 35.83 16.70
C GLU A 634 -23.10 34.30 16.77
N LYS A 635 -23.02 33.62 15.62
CA LYS A 635 -23.05 32.15 15.48
C LYS A 635 -21.67 31.51 15.42
N GLU A 636 -20.61 32.28 15.18
CA GLU A 636 -19.24 31.78 15.13
C GLU A 636 -18.71 31.49 16.52
N ARG A 637 -18.18 30.29 16.73
CA ARG A 637 -17.70 29.81 18.03
C ARG A 637 -16.30 29.21 17.90
N TYR A 638 -15.48 29.43 18.92
CA TYR A 638 -14.14 28.84 19.04
C TYR A 638 -13.90 28.38 20.47
N GLY A 639 -13.36 27.17 20.65
CA GLY A 639 -13.15 26.66 22.00
C GLY A 639 -12.64 25.22 22.08
N ASN A 640 -13.03 24.55 23.16
CA ASN A 640 -12.50 23.24 23.55
C ASN A 640 -13.59 22.17 23.46
N ALA A 641 -13.20 20.90 23.34
CA ALA A 641 -14.12 19.78 23.42
C ALA A 641 -13.58 18.62 24.26
N VAL A 642 -14.47 17.89 24.92
CA VAL A 642 -14.18 16.59 25.53
C VAL A 642 -14.99 15.55 24.77
N LEU A 643 -14.33 14.48 24.32
CA LEU A 643 -14.97 13.31 23.70
C LEU A 643 -14.73 12.09 24.59
N SER A 644 -15.71 11.20 24.68
CA SER A 644 -15.65 10.00 25.50
C SER A 644 -16.42 8.86 24.85
N ARG A 645 -15.89 7.64 24.94
CA ARG A 645 -16.65 6.42 24.65
C ARG A 645 -17.60 6.02 25.77
N TYR A 646 -17.34 6.51 26.98
CA TYR A 646 -18.15 6.24 28.16
C TYR A 646 -19.18 7.34 28.36
N PRO A 647 -20.33 7.04 28.99
CA PRO A 647 -21.30 8.07 29.37
C PRO A 647 -20.62 9.18 30.17
N MET A 648 -20.93 10.42 29.82
CA MET A 648 -20.42 11.59 30.52
C MET A 648 -21.49 12.63 30.72
N GLU A 649 -21.37 13.38 31.81
CA GLU A 649 -22.23 14.49 32.18
C GLU A 649 -21.40 15.77 32.23
N LEU A 650 -21.88 16.83 31.59
CA LEU A 650 -21.27 18.15 31.71
C LEU A 650 -21.61 18.77 33.07
N ILE A 651 -20.61 18.89 33.95
CA ILE A 651 -20.79 19.51 35.27
C ILE A 651 -20.66 21.03 35.16
N ARG A 652 -19.61 21.48 34.46
CA ARG A 652 -19.36 22.92 34.27
C ARG A 652 -18.62 23.19 32.97
N ALA A 653 -18.98 24.27 32.29
CA ALA A 653 -18.12 24.87 31.29
C ALA A 653 -18.20 26.39 31.40
N GLY A 654 -17.05 27.06 31.33
CA GLY A 654 -17.02 28.49 31.56
C GLY A 654 -15.67 29.13 31.27
N ARG A 655 -15.72 30.47 31.21
CA ARG A 655 -14.54 31.32 31.00
C ARG A 655 -13.62 31.31 32.22
N LEU A 656 -12.32 31.30 31.97
CA LEU A 656 -11.28 31.56 32.96
C LEU A 656 -10.80 33.02 32.83
N SER A 657 -11.74 33.96 32.82
CA SER A 657 -11.41 35.37 32.58
C SER A 657 -10.78 36.02 33.80
N SER A 658 -9.80 36.89 33.55
CA SER A 658 -9.21 37.78 34.54
C SER A 658 -10.04 39.06 34.78
N GLY A 659 -11.23 39.21 34.19
CA GLY A 659 -12.07 40.40 34.34
C GLY A 659 -11.50 41.70 33.72
N LEU A 660 -10.29 41.67 33.16
CA LEU A 660 -9.68 42.76 32.42
C LEU A 660 -9.82 42.50 30.92
N LYS A 661 -10.56 43.36 30.21
CA LYS A 661 -10.59 43.35 28.74
C LYS A 661 -9.27 43.93 28.22
N ASN A 662 -8.26 43.08 28.05
CA ASN A 662 -6.99 43.51 27.47
C ASN A 662 -7.06 43.40 25.93
N PRO A 663 -6.79 44.49 25.18
CA PRO A 663 -6.69 44.43 23.72
C PRO A 663 -5.60 43.42 23.32
N GLY A 664 -6.00 42.33 22.66
CA GLY A 664 -5.08 41.29 22.18
C GLY A 664 -5.01 40.01 23.03
N ALA A 665 -5.65 39.96 24.20
CA ALA A 665 -5.85 38.70 24.93
C ALA A 665 -7.12 38.01 24.43
N GLU A 666 -6.99 36.78 23.93
CA GLU A 666 -8.13 35.99 23.48
C GLU A 666 -8.82 35.32 24.68
N GLU A 667 -10.15 35.22 24.67
CA GLU A 667 -10.89 34.60 25.77
C GLU A 667 -10.56 33.10 25.88
N ARG A 668 -10.44 32.61 27.13
CA ARG A 668 -10.04 31.24 27.48
C ARG A 668 -11.02 30.64 28.47
N GLY A 669 -11.14 29.32 28.48
CA GLY A 669 -12.13 28.60 29.27
C GLY A 669 -11.70 27.17 29.62
N ALA A 670 -12.55 26.53 30.41
CA ALA A 670 -12.41 25.12 30.76
C ALA A 670 -13.75 24.38 30.68
N ILE A 671 -13.64 23.06 30.53
CA ILE A 671 -14.74 22.11 30.56
C ILE A 671 -14.45 21.14 31.68
N TRP A 672 -15.43 20.90 32.54
CA TRP A 672 -15.45 19.86 33.56
C TRP A 672 -16.59 18.89 33.24
N SER A 673 -16.21 17.67 32.88
CA SER A 673 -17.12 16.56 32.64
C SER A 673 -16.91 15.47 33.68
N ALA A 674 -18.02 14.89 34.16
CA ALA A 674 -17.99 13.66 34.95
C ALA A 674 -18.16 12.47 34.01
N ILE A 675 -17.16 11.60 33.93
CA ILE A 675 -17.15 10.42 33.06
C ILE A 675 -17.39 9.17 33.90
N ASN A 676 -18.38 8.35 33.54
CA ASN A 676 -18.74 7.13 34.27
C ASN A 676 -18.15 5.90 33.59
N ILE A 677 -17.16 5.28 34.23
CA ILE A 677 -16.53 4.04 33.75
C ILE A 677 -16.90 2.90 34.68
N ALA A 678 -17.80 2.03 34.22
CA ALA A 678 -18.27 0.86 34.97
C ALA A 678 -18.69 1.19 36.43
N GLY A 679 -19.37 2.32 36.62
CA GLY A 679 -19.87 2.79 37.93
C GLY A 679 -18.92 3.73 38.68
N LEU A 680 -17.67 3.88 38.23
CA LEU A 680 -16.72 4.83 38.82
C LEU A 680 -16.83 6.19 38.10
N LYS A 681 -17.16 7.24 38.85
CA LYS A 681 -17.17 8.63 38.37
C LYS A 681 -15.76 9.19 38.37
N ILE A 682 -15.30 9.71 37.23
CA ILE A 682 -14.02 10.40 37.05
C ILE A 682 -14.30 11.85 36.70
N ASN A 683 -13.69 12.78 37.42
CA ASN A 683 -13.77 14.20 37.11
C ASN A 683 -12.68 14.57 36.09
N PHE A 684 -13.11 14.89 34.86
CA PHE A 684 -12.23 15.15 33.73
C PHE A 684 -12.32 16.61 33.29
N PHE A 685 -11.18 17.28 33.24
CA PHE A 685 -11.06 18.68 32.89
C PHE A 685 -10.24 18.87 31.61
N ASN A 686 -10.75 19.68 30.70
CA ASN A 686 -10.03 20.15 29.51
C ASN A 686 -9.94 21.68 29.54
N THR A 687 -8.75 22.24 29.30
CA THR A 687 -8.55 23.69 29.19
C THR A 687 -7.56 24.07 28.10
N HIS A 688 -7.61 25.33 27.68
CA HIS A 688 -6.58 25.98 26.90
C HIS A 688 -6.32 27.32 27.59
N LEU A 689 -5.08 27.60 27.98
CA LEU A 689 -4.72 28.83 28.70
C LEU A 689 -4.20 29.94 27.79
N GLY A 690 -4.19 31.17 28.31
CA GLY A 690 -3.70 32.35 27.59
C GLY A 690 -2.20 32.32 27.38
N LEU A 691 -1.70 33.15 26.46
CA LEU A 691 -0.28 33.21 26.12
C LEU A 691 0.55 33.98 27.17
N PHE A 692 -0.09 34.90 27.90
CA PHE A 692 0.61 35.78 28.83
C PHE A 692 0.88 35.14 30.20
N PRO A 693 2.10 35.23 30.76
CA PRO A 693 2.45 34.61 32.05
C PRO A 693 1.55 34.98 33.23
N TRP A 694 1.13 36.26 33.33
CA TRP A 694 0.26 36.75 34.39
C TRP A 694 -1.16 36.19 34.26
N GLU A 695 -1.64 36.06 33.02
CA GLU A 695 -2.97 35.53 32.69
C GLU A 695 -3.05 34.04 33.07
N ARG A 696 -2.06 33.24 32.63
CA ARG A 696 -1.96 31.81 32.97
C ARG A 696 -1.96 31.57 34.48
N SER A 697 -1.24 32.41 35.23
CA SER A 697 -1.17 32.29 36.69
C SER A 697 -2.53 32.49 37.35
N ARG A 698 -3.31 33.48 36.87
CA ARG A 698 -4.66 33.74 37.39
C ARG A 698 -5.65 32.67 36.96
N GLN A 699 -5.59 32.21 35.70
CA GLN A 699 -6.42 31.13 35.18
C GLN A 699 -6.22 29.84 35.97
N ILE A 700 -4.97 29.49 36.29
CA ILE A 700 -4.67 28.34 37.16
C ILE A 700 -5.22 28.52 38.56
N ASN A 701 -5.12 29.72 39.16
CA ASN A 701 -5.71 29.94 40.48
C ASN A 701 -7.23 29.72 40.46
N ILE A 702 -7.94 30.29 39.47
CA ILE A 702 -9.39 30.07 39.30
C ILE A 702 -9.70 28.57 39.13
N LEU A 703 -8.94 27.85 38.32
CA LEU A 703 -9.12 26.41 38.11
C LEU A 703 -8.92 25.57 39.38
N LEU A 704 -8.06 26.02 40.30
CA LEU A 704 -7.79 25.32 41.55
C LEU A 704 -8.77 25.70 42.69
N GLU A 705 -9.60 26.72 42.51
CA GLU A 705 -10.55 27.22 43.51
C GLU A 705 -11.84 26.37 43.59
N THR A 706 -12.75 26.74 44.51
CA THR A 706 -13.98 26.01 44.86
C THR A 706 -15.02 25.98 43.73
N GLU A 707 -14.82 26.77 42.69
CA GLU A 707 -15.65 26.76 41.50
C GLU A 707 -15.32 25.60 40.53
N TRP A 708 -14.13 24.99 40.67
CA TRP A 708 -13.59 24.00 39.75
C TRP A 708 -13.00 22.80 40.50
N ILE A 709 -11.66 22.66 40.57
CA ILE A 709 -11.02 21.44 41.10
C ILE A 709 -11.27 21.26 42.59
N SER A 710 -11.40 22.35 43.36
CA SER A 710 -11.72 22.28 44.80
C SER A 710 -13.22 22.35 45.08
N HIS A 711 -14.08 22.16 44.07
CA HIS A 711 -15.53 22.11 44.26
C HIS A 711 -15.92 20.91 45.14
N PRO A 712 -16.90 21.03 46.05
CA PRO A 712 -17.32 19.91 46.92
C PRO A 712 -17.70 18.63 46.18
N ASP A 713 -18.34 18.76 45.02
CA ASP A 713 -18.72 17.62 44.17
C ASP A 713 -17.56 17.05 43.31
N CYS A 714 -16.42 17.74 43.27
CA CYS A 714 -15.21 17.30 42.56
C CYS A 714 -14.35 16.41 43.45
N SER A 715 -14.76 15.15 43.61
CA SER A 715 -13.99 14.13 44.33
C SER A 715 -13.02 13.36 43.42
N ALA A 716 -11.93 12.86 43.99
CA ALA A 716 -11.03 11.89 43.38
C ALA A 716 -11.80 10.68 42.77
N PRO A 717 -11.51 10.25 41.51
CA PRO A 717 -10.35 10.61 40.69
C PRO A 717 -10.51 11.87 39.84
N VAL A 718 -9.44 12.66 39.73
CA VAL A 718 -9.38 13.92 38.97
C VAL A 718 -8.30 13.86 37.90
N ILE A 719 -8.66 14.26 36.68
CA ILE A 719 -7.76 14.36 35.52
C ILE A 719 -7.92 15.74 34.91
N LEU A 720 -6.83 16.49 34.79
CA LEU A 720 -6.79 17.80 34.17
C LEU A 720 -5.82 17.77 32.98
N CYS A 721 -6.29 18.12 31.79
CA CYS A 721 -5.47 18.09 30.59
C CYS A 721 -5.75 19.27 29.66
N GLY A 722 -4.87 19.46 28.68
CA GLY A 722 -5.01 20.46 27.64
C GLY A 722 -3.72 21.17 27.29
N ASP A 723 -3.86 22.28 26.55
CA ASP A 723 -2.76 23.18 26.20
C ASP A 723 -2.67 24.30 27.25
N PHE A 724 -1.64 24.21 28.10
CA PHE A 724 -1.45 25.17 29.18
C PHE A 724 -0.62 26.38 28.76
N ASN A 725 -0.05 26.36 27.56
CA ASN A 725 0.93 27.31 27.06
C ASN A 725 2.17 27.50 27.95
N PHE A 726 2.32 26.81 29.10
CA PHE A 726 3.43 26.98 30.03
C PHE A 726 4.45 25.85 29.96
N PHE A 727 5.69 26.18 30.32
CA PHE A 727 6.76 25.19 30.44
C PHE A 727 6.78 24.56 31.85
N PRO A 728 7.33 23.34 31.96
CA PRO A 728 7.62 22.71 33.23
C PRO A 728 8.46 23.61 34.12
N GLY A 729 8.18 23.57 35.43
CA GLY A 729 8.91 24.37 36.42
C GLY A 729 8.46 25.83 36.52
N SER A 730 7.58 26.34 35.65
CA SER A 730 6.96 27.66 35.81
C SER A 730 6.08 27.76 37.06
N LYS A 731 5.78 28.99 37.54
CA LYS A 731 4.89 29.21 38.69
C LYS A 731 3.51 28.54 38.53
N PRO A 732 2.76 28.74 37.43
CA PRO A 732 1.47 28.05 37.23
C PRO A 732 1.62 26.53 37.19
N TYR A 733 2.66 25.99 36.53
CA TYR A 733 2.94 24.54 36.54
C TYR A 733 3.10 24.00 37.96
N ARG A 734 3.93 24.66 38.80
CA ARG A 734 4.16 24.24 40.19
C ARG A 734 2.90 24.34 41.04
N ASN A 735 2.00 25.30 40.76
CA ASN A 735 0.74 25.41 41.48
C ASN A 735 -0.19 24.23 41.19
N VAL A 736 -0.33 23.84 39.92
CA VAL A 736 -1.10 22.63 39.56
C VAL A 736 -0.45 21.39 40.17
N ASN A 737 0.89 21.29 40.07
CA ASN A 737 1.63 20.11 40.53
C ASN A 737 1.67 19.91 42.06
N LYS A 738 1.11 20.84 42.84
CA LYS A 738 0.88 20.70 44.29
C LYS A 738 -0.38 19.92 44.63
N VAL A 739 -1.38 19.96 43.75
CA VAL A 739 -2.72 19.38 43.95
C VAL A 739 -2.88 18.12 43.09
N LEU A 740 -2.38 18.17 41.86
CA LEU A 740 -2.33 17.06 40.92
C LEU A 740 -0.86 16.77 40.56
N HIS A 741 -0.59 15.71 39.81
CA HIS A 741 0.76 15.34 39.39
C HIS A 741 0.86 15.25 37.87
N ASP A 742 1.89 15.86 37.29
CA ASP A 742 2.22 15.74 35.86
C ASP A 742 2.47 14.27 35.51
N ALA A 743 1.65 13.70 34.63
CA ALA A 743 1.71 12.29 34.25
C ALA A 743 3.09 11.91 33.66
N GLN A 744 3.74 12.82 32.93
CA GLN A 744 5.08 12.56 32.38
C GLN A 744 6.15 12.51 33.46
N LYS A 745 5.92 13.12 34.63
CA LYS A 745 6.82 13.08 35.79
C LYS A 745 6.47 11.98 36.78
N LYS A 746 5.21 11.53 36.79
CA LYS A 746 4.73 10.45 37.65
C LYS A 746 5.14 9.06 37.14
N LEU A 747 5.33 8.91 35.82
CA LEU A 747 5.81 7.65 35.24
C LEU A 747 7.31 7.46 35.49
N ASP A 748 7.66 6.39 36.19
CA ASP A 748 9.06 6.04 36.47
C ASP A 748 9.84 5.73 35.19
N ASN A 749 11.13 6.11 35.18
CA ASN A 749 12.05 5.90 34.05
C ASN A 749 11.59 6.48 32.69
N HIS A 750 10.62 7.40 32.70
CA HIS A 750 10.18 8.11 31.50
C HIS A 750 10.98 9.40 31.28
N ASN A 751 11.39 9.62 30.04
CA ASN A 751 11.97 10.88 29.60
C ASN A 751 10.86 11.78 29.07
N PRO A 752 10.49 12.89 29.75
CA PRO A 752 9.41 13.75 29.31
C PRO A 752 9.60 14.30 27.90
N GLN A 753 8.54 14.30 27.11
CA GLN A 753 8.57 14.61 25.68
C GLN A 753 7.85 15.93 25.39
N ALA A 754 8.41 16.70 24.46
CA ALA A 754 7.80 17.92 23.93
C ALA A 754 6.73 17.61 22.88
N THR A 755 5.73 18.47 22.82
CA THR A 755 4.53 18.39 21.95
C THR A 755 4.47 19.52 20.93
N TRP A 756 5.16 20.65 21.15
CA TRP A 756 5.14 21.83 20.28
C TRP A 756 6.56 22.31 19.95
N PHE A 757 6.91 22.83 18.78
CA PHE A 757 6.17 22.80 17.50
C PHE A 757 6.19 21.39 16.92
N GLY A 758 5.09 20.88 16.38
CA GLY A 758 4.93 19.47 16.08
C GLY A 758 5.97 18.87 15.13
N HIS A 759 6.44 19.64 14.15
CA HIS A 759 7.51 19.19 13.24
C HIS A 759 8.88 19.10 13.92
N TYR A 760 9.16 20.02 14.85
CA TYR A 760 10.38 20.10 15.64
C TYR A 760 10.02 20.36 17.11
N PRO A 761 9.65 19.32 17.88
CA PRO A 761 9.09 19.52 19.21
C PRO A 761 10.16 20.06 20.19
N ILE A 762 10.05 21.33 20.54
CA ILE A 762 10.97 22.11 21.38
C ILE A 762 10.37 22.51 22.74
N GLY A 763 9.06 22.34 22.92
CA GLY A 763 8.31 22.79 24.09
C GLY A 763 7.27 21.77 24.56
N ARG A 764 7.22 21.62 25.89
CA ARG A 764 6.23 20.79 26.60
C ARG A 764 5.19 21.72 27.22
N ILE A 765 4.18 22.06 26.44
CA ILE A 765 3.12 23.00 26.83
C ILE A 765 1.74 22.33 26.94
N ASP A 766 1.59 21.15 26.33
CA ASP A 766 0.46 20.26 26.55
C ASP A 766 0.77 19.30 27.71
N HIS A 767 -0.14 19.20 28.68
CA HIS A 767 0.06 18.39 29.87
C HIS A 767 -1.18 17.56 30.19
N VAL A 768 -0.96 16.44 30.89
CA VAL A 768 -1.99 15.66 31.58
C VAL A 768 -1.56 15.60 33.05
N PHE A 769 -2.39 16.14 33.93
CA PHE A 769 -2.23 16.09 35.37
C PHE A 769 -3.26 15.14 35.96
N VAL A 770 -2.83 14.28 36.88
CA VAL A 770 -3.67 13.26 37.51
C VAL A 770 -3.61 13.36 39.02
N SER A 771 -4.70 13.01 39.70
CA SER A 771 -4.73 12.93 41.16
C SER A 771 -3.82 11.80 41.70
N PRO A 772 -3.41 11.85 42.99
CA PRO A 772 -2.43 10.93 43.56
C PRO A 772 -2.76 9.43 43.38
N GLU A 773 -4.03 9.05 43.46
CA GLU A 773 -4.51 7.67 43.39
C GLU A 773 -4.55 7.06 41.98
N ILE A 774 -4.38 7.87 40.93
CA ILE A 774 -4.34 7.39 39.54
C ILE A 774 -2.93 6.92 39.20
N GLU A 775 -2.77 5.66 38.85
CA GLU A 775 -1.48 5.14 38.39
C GLU A 775 -1.29 5.48 36.90
N VAL A 776 -0.09 5.93 36.52
CA VAL A 776 0.27 6.20 35.13
C VAL A 776 1.11 5.02 34.63
N ILE A 777 0.60 4.32 33.62
CA ILE A 777 1.19 3.09 33.09
C ILE A 777 2.09 3.38 31.90
N ASN A 778 1.70 4.35 31.06
CA ASN A 778 2.46 4.69 29.87
C ASN A 778 2.18 6.13 29.43
N VAL A 779 3.19 6.78 28.87
CA VAL A 779 3.13 8.14 28.31
C VAL A 779 3.81 8.13 26.95
N LYS A 780 3.12 8.61 25.92
CA LYS A 780 3.65 8.66 24.55
C LYS A 780 3.24 9.96 23.86
N VAL A 781 4.20 10.65 23.24
CA VAL A 781 3.92 11.67 22.23
C VAL A 781 4.10 11.05 20.86
N SER A 782 3.04 11.03 20.06
CA SER A 782 3.13 10.47 18.71
C SER A 782 3.81 11.44 17.73
N ARG A 783 4.60 10.91 16.81
CA ARG A 783 5.45 11.67 15.87
C ARG A 783 5.38 11.10 14.45
N THR A 784 4.25 10.52 14.09
CA THR A 784 4.05 10.03 12.72
C THR A 784 4.06 11.21 11.74
N ASP A 785 4.28 10.93 10.47
CA ASP A 785 4.28 11.94 9.42
C ASP A 785 2.89 12.58 9.29
N LEU A 786 1.82 11.80 9.54
CA LEU A 786 0.46 12.32 9.61
C LEU A 786 0.28 13.23 10.84
N ASP A 787 0.83 12.90 12.00
CA ASP A 787 0.71 13.75 13.20
C ASP A 787 1.35 15.12 12.93
N LYS A 788 2.58 15.13 12.39
CA LYS A 788 3.37 16.34 12.13
C LYS A 788 2.74 17.29 11.11
N ILE A 789 1.96 16.78 10.16
CA ILE A 789 1.30 17.60 9.14
C ILE A 789 -0.10 18.04 9.58
N SER A 790 -0.72 17.35 10.54
CA SER A 790 -2.12 17.56 10.91
C SER A 790 -2.35 18.73 11.86
N SER A 791 -1.37 19.06 12.72
CA SER A 791 -1.40 20.19 13.65
C SER A 791 0.01 20.71 13.90
N ASP A 792 0.13 21.91 14.46
CA ASP A 792 1.38 22.46 14.99
C ASP A 792 1.70 21.95 16.40
N HIS A 793 0.83 21.13 16.99
CA HIS A 793 1.09 20.32 18.18
C HIS A 793 1.13 18.83 17.81
N LEU A 794 1.61 18.00 18.74
CA LEU A 794 1.54 16.54 18.65
C LEU A 794 0.59 16.00 19.73
N PRO A 795 -0.13 14.91 19.44
CA PRO A 795 -1.00 14.30 20.43
C PRO A 795 -0.18 13.71 21.59
N LEU A 796 -0.59 14.04 22.82
CA LEU A 796 -0.07 13.45 24.04
C LEU A 796 -1.02 12.35 24.53
N ILE A 797 -0.53 11.12 24.54
CA ILE A 797 -1.27 9.92 24.95
C ILE A 797 -0.77 9.50 26.33
N VAL A 798 -1.71 9.27 27.26
CA VAL A 798 -1.43 8.78 28.60
C VAL A 798 -2.35 7.61 28.91
N ASP A 799 -1.75 6.47 29.24
CA ASP A 799 -2.44 5.28 29.72
C ASP A 799 -2.42 5.27 31.24
N ILE A 800 -3.59 5.17 31.85
CA ILE A 800 -3.73 5.16 33.31
C ILE A 800 -4.43 3.90 33.79
N GLN A 801 -4.17 3.55 35.06
CA GLN A 801 -4.90 2.54 35.79
C GLN A 801 -5.59 3.17 36.99
N LEU A 802 -6.83 2.76 37.20
CA LEU A 802 -7.64 3.22 38.31
C LEU A 802 -7.73 2.08 39.32
N ASN A 803 -7.30 2.35 40.55
CA ASN A 803 -7.47 1.41 41.64
C ASN A 803 -8.97 1.27 41.95
N LYS A 804 -9.53 0.06 41.81
CA LYS A 804 -10.85 -0.24 42.40
C LYS A 804 -10.74 0.07 43.88
N ARG A 805 -11.52 1.04 44.38
CA ARG A 805 -11.68 1.19 45.84
C ARG A 805 -12.04 -0.20 46.37
N LYS A 806 -11.26 -0.71 47.34
CA LYS A 806 -11.70 -1.84 48.16
C LYS A 806 -13.08 -1.42 48.69
N LYS A 807 -14.11 -2.23 48.42
CA LYS A 807 -15.39 -2.08 49.12
C LYS A 807 -15.04 -2.16 50.61
N GLU A 808 -15.20 -1.05 51.32
CA GLU A 808 -15.26 -1.04 52.78
C GLU A 808 -16.52 -1.78 53.25
#